data_AF-A0A5P2C8C4-F1
#
_entry.id   AF-A0A5P2C8C4-F1
#
_cell.length_a   1.000
_cell.length_b   1.000
_cell.length_c   1.000
_cell.angle_alpha   90.00
_cell.angle_beta   90.00
_cell.angle_gamma   90.00
#
_symmetry.space_group_name_H-M   'P 1'
#
loop_
_entity.id
_entity.type
_entity.pdbx_description
1 polymer ?
#
loop_
_entity_poly.entity_id
_entity_poly.type
_entity_poly.pdbx_seq_one_letter_code
_entity_poly.pdbx_strand_id
1 'polypeptide(L)'
;MAEDRLLKVRSLLDEVRAEGRTSLTAPEGKVIADAYGIAVPGEELAADVERAVACAARFDGPVVMKIVSPDISHKTDAGGVKVGVEGAADVRAAFRQIVGNARAYALQARIDGVLVQELLPGDPASQEVIVGAVTDPTFGKVVAFGLGGVLVEVLKDVTFRLAPVDADEAASMLDSIRAADVLRGVRGAPPVDRRAVAEQISRVSQLVTDFPEIAEVDLNPVIATPHGAVAADIRIILSEGAPKARRTYTRAEMLTSMHRLMRPRSVAVIGASNEPGKIGNSVMRNLIDGGFSGEIHPVNPRADDILGRKAYKSVTDVPGEVDVAVFAIPAKFVASALEEVGRKGVPNAVLIPSGFAETGEHALQDEIVAMGERHGVRLLGPNIYGYYSTWQDLCATFCTPYDVKGPVALTSQSGGIGMAILGFARSTKTGVSAIVGLGNKSDLDEDDLLTWFGEDPHTECIAMHLEDLKDGRAFVEAARATVPKKPVVVLKAGRTAAGAKAAGSHTGALAGDDAVYDDILRQAGVIRAPGLNEMLEYARALPVLPTPKGDDIVIITGAGGSGVLLSDAVTDNGLRLMDIPDDLDAAFKAFIPPFGAAGNPVDITGGEPPSTYEATIRLGLEDPRIHALVLGYWHTIVTPPMVFAELTARAVAEFRARGVEKPVVASLAGDVEVEEACQYLFERGVVAYPYTTEKPVAALGAKYRWARAAGLLGGGR
;
A
#
# COMPACT_ATOMS: atom_id res chain seq x y z
N MET A 1 31.99 -1.97 -20.17
CA MET A 1 30.97 -0.89 -20.37
C MET A 1 30.20 -0.62 -19.09
N ALA A 2 29.51 -1.59 -18.49
CA ALA A 2 28.79 -1.39 -17.21
C ALA A 2 29.74 -1.13 -16.01
N GLU A 3 30.82 -1.89 -15.86
CA GLU A 3 31.81 -1.66 -14.78
C GLU A 3 32.49 -0.30 -14.89
N ASP A 4 32.87 0.10 -16.10
CA ASP A 4 33.50 1.40 -16.38
C ASP A 4 32.57 2.57 -16.05
N ARG A 5 31.27 2.44 -16.38
CA ARG A 5 30.22 3.39 -15.95
C ARG A 5 30.14 3.52 -14.43
N LEU A 6 30.05 2.39 -13.72
CA LEU A 6 29.90 2.38 -12.26
C LEU A 6 31.12 2.99 -11.56
N LEU A 7 32.33 2.68 -12.02
CA LEU A 7 33.56 3.27 -11.50
C LEU A 7 33.58 4.78 -11.72
N LYS A 8 33.27 5.24 -12.93
CA LYS A 8 33.25 6.68 -13.26
C LYS A 8 32.30 7.47 -12.36
N VAL A 9 31.08 6.96 -12.15
CA VAL A 9 30.10 7.63 -11.28
C VAL A 9 30.53 7.55 -9.82
N ARG A 10 31.02 6.39 -9.34
CA ARG A 10 31.51 6.26 -7.95
C ARG A 10 32.63 7.27 -7.65
N SER A 11 33.64 7.36 -8.52
CA SER A 11 34.74 8.31 -8.35
C SER A 11 34.24 9.75 -8.25
N LEU A 12 33.29 10.15 -9.09
CA LEU A 12 32.70 11.48 -9.02
C LEU A 12 31.94 11.72 -7.70
N LEU A 13 31.14 10.76 -7.25
CA LEU A 13 30.40 10.89 -5.99
C LEU A 13 31.34 10.97 -4.77
N ASP A 14 32.43 10.19 -4.79
CA ASP A 14 33.46 10.23 -3.76
C ASP A 14 34.19 11.58 -3.72
N GLU A 15 34.50 12.17 -4.89
CA GLU A 15 35.09 13.52 -5.00
C GLU A 15 34.16 14.59 -4.43
N VAL A 16 32.88 14.58 -4.80
CA VAL A 16 31.86 15.50 -4.27
C VAL A 16 31.78 15.42 -2.75
N ARG A 17 31.81 14.20 -2.19
CA ARG A 17 31.80 13.98 -0.74
C ARG A 17 33.10 14.42 -0.07
N ALA A 18 34.25 14.19 -0.70
CA ALA A 18 35.54 14.62 -0.17
C ALA A 18 35.63 16.15 -0.07
N GLU A 19 34.92 16.88 -0.93
CA GLU A 19 34.77 18.33 -0.86
C GLU A 19 33.72 18.80 0.19
N GLY A 20 33.09 17.88 0.92
CA GLY A 20 32.07 18.19 1.92
C GLY A 20 30.73 18.63 1.31
N ARG A 21 30.51 18.36 0.01
CA ARG A 21 29.29 18.72 -0.70
C ARG A 21 28.29 17.58 -0.71
N THR A 22 27.01 17.93 -0.74
CA THR A 22 25.90 17.00 -0.96
C THR A 22 25.17 17.26 -2.27
N SER A 23 25.42 18.39 -2.93
CA SER A 23 24.83 18.70 -4.24
C SER A 23 25.89 18.64 -5.33
N LEU A 24 25.52 18.00 -6.44
CA LEU A 24 26.32 18.05 -7.66
C LEU A 24 26.06 19.36 -8.40
N THR A 25 27.09 19.84 -9.10
CA THR A 25 26.98 20.93 -10.07
C THR A 25 26.42 20.41 -11.40
N ALA A 26 25.95 21.32 -12.28
CA ALA A 26 25.38 20.92 -13.57
C ALA A 26 26.34 20.09 -14.45
N PRO A 27 27.63 20.45 -14.62
CA PRO A 27 28.58 19.62 -15.36
C PRO A 27 28.80 18.22 -14.76
N GLU A 28 28.82 18.11 -13.43
CA GLU A 28 28.93 16.82 -12.74
C GLU A 28 27.66 15.97 -12.98
N GLY A 29 26.48 16.59 -12.94
CA GLY A 29 25.21 15.97 -13.30
C GLY A 29 25.19 15.45 -14.75
N LYS A 30 25.74 16.21 -15.70
CA LYS A 30 25.90 15.80 -17.10
C LYS A 30 26.78 14.56 -17.26
N VAL A 31 27.86 14.46 -16.49
CA VAL A 31 28.74 13.28 -16.49
C VAL A 31 27.97 12.02 -16.06
N ILE A 32 27.11 12.14 -15.06
CA ILE A 32 26.23 11.03 -14.61
C ILE A 32 25.16 10.74 -15.66
N ALA A 33 24.54 11.78 -16.24
CA ALA A 33 23.53 11.62 -17.28
C ALA A 33 24.09 10.84 -18.47
N ASP A 34 25.27 11.21 -18.97
CA ASP A 34 25.95 10.51 -20.07
C ASP A 34 26.31 9.07 -19.72
N ALA A 35 26.77 8.83 -18.48
CA ALA A 35 27.08 7.50 -17.99
C ALA A 35 25.84 6.58 -18.04
N TYR A 36 24.66 7.09 -17.69
CA TYR A 36 23.40 6.33 -17.69
C TYR A 36 22.58 6.45 -18.98
N GLY A 37 23.04 7.25 -19.94
CA GLY A 37 22.29 7.57 -21.16
C GLY A 37 21.02 8.40 -20.90
N ILE A 38 20.93 9.11 -19.79
CA ILE A 38 19.84 10.08 -19.54
C ILE A 38 20.02 11.20 -20.57
N ALA A 39 18.97 11.46 -21.36
CA ALA A 39 19.09 12.40 -22.48
C ALA A 39 18.99 13.82 -21.95
N VAL A 40 20.04 14.60 -22.18
CA VAL A 40 20.18 16.01 -21.80
C VAL A 40 20.77 16.77 -22.99
N PRO A 41 20.47 18.08 -23.15
CA PRO A 41 20.97 18.87 -24.28
C PRO A 41 22.50 18.90 -24.32
N GLY A 42 23.03 19.23 -25.50
CA GLY A 42 24.45 19.50 -25.63
C GLY A 42 24.85 20.69 -24.75
N GLU A 43 25.94 20.55 -23.99
CA GLU A 43 26.42 21.63 -23.12
C GLU A 43 27.93 21.60 -22.92
N GLU A 44 28.48 22.76 -22.55
CA GLU A 44 29.88 22.91 -22.20
C GLU A 44 30.09 23.98 -21.12
N LEU A 45 30.94 23.70 -20.14
CA LEU A 45 31.36 24.70 -19.16
C LEU A 45 32.41 25.64 -19.77
N ALA A 46 32.09 26.93 -19.86
CA ALA A 46 33.02 27.95 -20.28
C ALA A 46 33.61 28.70 -19.07
N ALA A 47 34.91 28.53 -18.85
CA ALA A 47 35.65 29.26 -17.80
C ALA A 47 35.81 30.76 -18.13
N ASP A 48 35.71 31.14 -19.40
CA ASP A 48 35.83 32.50 -19.87
C ASP A 48 34.91 32.82 -21.05
N VAL A 49 34.85 34.12 -21.38
CA VAL A 49 33.98 34.68 -22.42
C VAL A 49 34.31 34.12 -23.81
N GLU A 50 35.59 33.92 -24.15
CA GLU A 50 35.98 33.44 -25.47
C GLU A 50 35.57 31.98 -25.65
N ARG A 51 35.73 31.18 -24.60
CA ARG A 51 35.27 29.80 -24.60
C ARG A 51 33.75 29.71 -24.73
N ALA A 52 33.01 30.61 -24.09
CA ALA A 52 31.55 30.65 -24.20
C ALA A 52 31.10 30.94 -25.64
N VAL A 53 31.76 31.89 -26.33
CA VAL A 53 31.49 32.20 -27.75
C VAL A 53 31.82 31.02 -28.64
N ALA A 54 32.99 30.39 -28.44
CA ALA A 54 33.41 29.22 -29.21
C ALA A 54 32.44 28.03 -29.02
N CYS A 55 31.94 27.81 -27.80
CA CYS A 55 30.95 26.80 -27.52
C CYS A 55 29.61 27.11 -28.21
N ALA A 56 29.10 28.33 -28.05
CA ALA A 56 27.81 28.72 -28.62
C ALA A 56 27.77 28.57 -30.14
N ALA A 57 28.89 28.83 -30.83
CA ALA A 57 29.03 28.67 -32.27
C ALA A 57 28.96 27.20 -32.76
N ARG A 58 28.98 26.21 -31.86
CA ARG A 58 28.82 24.78 -32.19
C ARG A 58 27.37 24.34 -32.29
N PHE A 59 26.43 25.15 -31.80
CA PHE A 59 25.01 24.84 -31.80
C PHE A 59 24.30 25.56 -32.94
N ASP A 60 23.39 24.87 -33.61
CA ASP A 60 22.62 25.41 -34.73
C ASP A 60 21.40 26.20 -34.20
N GLY A 61 21.65 27.30 -33.48
CA GLY A 61 20.60 28.16 -32.93
C GLY A 61 21.00 28.95 -31.69
N PRO A 62 20.04 29.67 -31.08
CA PRO A 62 20.26 30.34 -29.81
C PRO A 62 20.62 29.35 -28.69
N VAL A 63 21.33 29.83 -27.67
CA VAL A 63 21.78 29.02 -26.53
C VAL A 63 21.17 29.50 -25.21
N VAL A 64 21.23 28.65 -24.21
CA VAL A 64 20.99 28.97 -22.80
C VAL A 64 22.32 29.09 -22.08
N MET A 65 22.50 30.14 -21.30
CA MET A 65 23.71 30.38 -20.50
C MET A 65 23.34 30.37 -19.02
N LYS A 66 23.99 29.52 -18.20
CA LYS A 66 23.69 29.33 -16.77
C LYS A 66 24.97 29.43 -15.94
N ILE A 67 24.96 30.14 -14.81
CA ILE A 67 26.10 30.17 -13.88
C ILE A 67 26.38 28.76 -13.32
N VAL A 68 27.66 28.41 -13.19
CA VAL A 68 28.10 27.20 -12.46
C VAL A 68 28.94 27.62 -11.27
N SER A 69 28.41 27.33 -10.08
CA SER A 69 29.03 27.64 -8.80
C SER A 69 28.53 26.63 -7.76
N PRO A 70 29.42 25.94 -7.03
CA PRO A 70 29.03 25.09 -5.91
C PRO A 70 28.31 25.85 -4.79
N ASP A 71 28.58 27.15 -4.68
CA ASP A 71 28.05 28.03 -3.63
C ASP A 71 26.73 28.72 -4.02
N ILE A 72 26.26 28.57 -5.27
CA ILE A 72 25.02 29.17 -5.78
C ILE A 72 24.13 28.06 -6.37
N SER A 73 23.27 27.49 -5.53
CA SER A 73 22.30 26.45 -5.93
C SER A 73 21.11 27.02 -6.71
N HIS A 74 20.52 28.14 -6.25
CA HIS A 74 19.39 28.81 -6.88
C HIS A 74 19.84 29.84 -7.93
N LYS A 75 20.35 29.33 -9.05
CA LYS A 75 20.91 30.13 -10.16
C LYS A 75 19.95 31.17 -10.76
N THR A 76 18.64 30.91 -10.79
CA THR A 76 17.65 31.88 -11.27
C THR A 76 17.54 33.10 -10.35
N ASP A 77 17.53 32.90 -9.04
CA ASP A 77 17.43 33.97 -8.03
C ASP A 77 18.67 34.88 -8.05
N ALA A 78 19.83 34.29 -8.33
CA ALA A 78 21.08 35.02 -8.55
C ALA A 78 21.12 35.76 -9.91
N GLY A 79 20.04 35.75 -10.71
CA GLY A 79 20.02 36.30 -12.07
C GLY A 79 21.03 35.61 -12.99
N GLY A 80 21.37 34.36 -12.69
CA GLY A 80 22.45 33.60 -13.30
C GLY A 80 22.03 32.78 -14.51
N VAL A 81 20.84 32.99 -15.06
CA VAL A 81 20.32 32.28 -16.25
C VAL A 81 19.92 33.28 -17.33
N LYS A 82 20.35 33.02 -18.58
CA LYS A 82 19.91 33.73 -19.78
C LYS A 82 19.50 32.71 -20.85
N VAL A 83 18.30 32.87 -21.38
CA VAL A 83 17.69 31.99 -22.39
C VAL A 83 17.63 32.74 -23.72
N GLY A 84 17.85 32.05 -24.83
CA GLY A 84 17.66 32.63 -26.17
C GLY A 84 18.82 33.53 -26.62
N VAL A 85 20.05 33.26 -26.18
CA VAL A 85 21.22 34.09 -26.51
C VAL A 85 21.76 33.71 -27.87
N GLU A 86 21.85 34.64 -28.81
CA GLU A 86 22.25 34.36 -30.20
C GLU A 86 23.41 35.26 -30.67
N GLY A 87 24.41 34.65 -31.29
CA GLY A 87 25.55 35.37 -31.84
C GLY A 87 26.58 35.80 -30.80
N ALA A 88 27.82 36.03 -31.28
CA ALA A 88 28.97 36.25 -30.42
C ALA A 88 28.86 37.50 -29.52
N ALA A 89 28.19 38.56 -29.98
CA ALA A 89 28.03 39.79 -29.20
C ALA A 89 27.14 39.56 -27.96
N ASP A 90 26.00 38.89 -28.13
CA ASP A 90 25.04 38.65 -27.06
C ASP A 90 25.59 37.64 -26.06
N VAL A 91 26.31 36.61 -26.51
CA VAL A 91 27.01 35.66 -25.64
C VAL A 91 28.02 36.38 -24.73
N ARG A 92 28.79 37.34 -25.27
CA ARG A 92 29.74 38.14 -24.47
C ARG A 92 29.03 39.00 -23.43
N ALA A 93 27.91 39.62 -23.82
CA ALA A 93 27.11 40.45 -22.92
C ALA A 93 26.49 39.59 -21.80
N ALA A 94 25.86 38.47 -22.16
CA ALA A 94 25.23 37.53 -21.24
C ALA A 94 26.24 36.94 -20.24
N PHE A 95 27.42 36.50 -20.69
CA PHE A 95 28.46 35.97 -19.80
C PHE A 95 28.84 36.98 -18.72
N ARG A 96 29.15 38.23 -19.10
CA ARG A 96 29.54 39.28 -18.16
C ARG A 96 28.41 39.61 -17.19
N GLN A 97 27.17 39.65 -17.68
CA GLN A 97 26.00 39.90 -16.85
C GLN A 97 25.79 38.77 -15.83
N ILE A 98 25.83 37.52 -16.26
CA ILE A 98 25.64 36.35 -15.38
C ILE A 98 26.70 36.33 -14.27
N VAL A 99 27.98 36.46 -14.62
CA VAL A 99 29.09 36.46 -13.64
C VAL A 99 28.99 37.68 -12.71
N GLY A 100 28.61 38.85 -13.24
CA GLY A 100 28.38 40.05 -12.46
C GLY A 100 27.26 39.88 -11.43
N ASN A 101 26.12 39.33 -11.86
CA ASN A 101 24.98 39.05 -10.99
C ASN A 101 25.35 38.03 -9.89
N ALA A 102 26.04 36.95 -10.25
CA ALA A 102 26.49 35.93 -9.31
C ALA A 102 27.40 36.51 -8.21
N ARG A 103 28.36 37.35 -8.57
CA ARG A 103 29.25 38.02 -7.61
C ARG A 103 28.52 39.04 -6.74
N ALA A 104 27.51 39.72 -7.28
CA ALA A 104 26.68 40.64 -6.51
C ALA A 104 25.77 39.90 -5.52
N TYR A 105 25.29 38.71 -5.91
CA TYR A 105 24.46 37.85 -5.08
C TYR A 105 25.26 37.21 -3.93
N ALA A 106 26.45 36.68 -4.22
CA ALA A 106 27.33 36.05 -3.25
C ALA A 106 28.79 36.46 -3.47
N LEU A 107 29.26 37.44 -2.68
CA LEU A 107 30.57 38.08 -2.85
C LEU A 107 31.78 37.11 -2.77
N GLN A 108 31.64 36.03 -2.01
CA GLN A 108 32.70 35.04 -1.79
C GLN A 108 32.41 33.70 -2.49
N ALA A 109 31.39 33.63 -3.36
CA ALA A 109 31.07 32.40 -4.07
C ALA A 109 32.19 32.05 -5.06
N ARG A 110 32.60 30.78 -5.02
CA ARG A 110 33.43 30.15 -6.04
C ARG A 110 32.62 30.05 -7.33
N ILE A 111 33.08 30.71 -8.39
CA ILE A 111 32.46 30.63 -9.72
C ILE A 111 33.40 29.81 -10.62
N ASP A 112 32.93 28.64 -11.05
CA ASP A 112 33.69 27.77 -11.95
C ASP A 112 33.56 28.22 -13.42
N GLY A 113 32.47 28.88 -13.77
CA GLY A 113 32.25 29.45 -15.11
C GLY A 113 30.78 29.65 -15.46
N VAL A 114 30.49 29.71 -16.76
CA VAL A 114 29.13 29.75 -17.30
C VAL A 114 28.93 28.54 -18.21
N LEU A 115 27.92 27.73 -17.91
CA LEU A 115 27.47 26.64 -18.76
C LEU A 115 26.78 27.21 -20.00
N VAL A 116 27.25 26.85 -21.19
CA VAL A 116 26.61 27.15 -22.46
C VAL A 116 25.93 25.88 -22.94
N GLN A 117 24.61 25.93 -23.09
CA GLN A 117 23.75 24.78 -23.37
C GLN A 117 22.87 25.06 -24.60
N GLU A 118 22.64 24.05 -25.42
CA GLU A 118 21.69 24.08 -26.54
C GLU A 118 20.28 24.46 -26.06
N LEU A 119 19.63 25.41 -26.73
CA LEU A 119 18.22 25.70 -26.48
C LEU A 119 17.36 24.63 -27.15
N LEU A 120 16.63 23.85 -26.36
CA LEU A 120 15.67 22.89 -26.88
C LEU A 120 14.55 23.61 -27.66
N PRO A 121 14.18 23.15 -28.87
CA PRO A 121 13.19 23.83 -29.70
C PRO A 121 11.82 23.82 -29.04
N GLY A 122 11.14 24.97 -29.08
CA GLY A 122 9.75 25.09 -28.63
C GLY A 122 8.79 24.46 -29.65
N ASP A 123 8.55 23.16 -29.54
CA ASP A 123 7.50 22.48 -30.32
C ASP A 123 6.15 22.69 -29.62
N PRO A 124 5.12 23.28 -30.28
CA PRO A 124 3.77 23.38 -29.72
C PRO A 124 3.14 22.04 -29.34
N ALA A 125 3.63 20.93 -29.91
CA ALA A 125 3.23 19.56 -29.56
C ALA A 125 4.05 18.95 -28.41
N SER A 126 5.08 19.65 -27.92
CA SER A 126 5.85 19.18 -26.76
C SER A 126 5.02 19.20 -25.48
N GLN A 127 5.28 18.23 -24.62
CA GLN A 127 4.73 18.18 -23.28
C GLN A 127 5.88 18.18 -22.28
N GLU A 128 5.78 19.04 -21.27
CA GLU A 128 6.67 18.99 -20.13
C GLU A 128 6.21 17.89 -19.17
N VAL A 129 7.13 17.02 -18.77
CA VAL A 129 6.92 15.99 -17.75
C VAL A 129 8.02 16.07 -16.69
N ILE A 130 7.74 15.57 -15.50
CA ILE A 130 8.72 15.42 -14.42
C ILE A 130 9.09 13.95 -14.33
N VAL A 131 10.38 13.69 -14.23
CA VAL A 131 10.94 12.38 -13.92
C VAL A 131 11.94 12.58 -12.79
N GLY A 132 11.77 11.88 -11.69
CA GLY A 132 12.68 12.01 -10.56
C GLY A 132 12.71 10.75 -9.71
N ALA A 133 13.59 10.75 -8.73
CA ALA A 133 13.63 9.73 -7.70
C ALA A 133 14.03 10.34 -6.36
N VAL A 134 13.45 9.82 -5.29
CA VAL A 134 13.72 10.26 -3.92
C VAL A 134 13.92 9.04 -3.02
N THR A 135 14.66 9.24 -1.92
CA THR A 135 14.73 8.27 -0.84
C THR A 135 13.59 8.51 0.14
N ASP A 136 12.52 7.76 -0.01
CA ASP A 136 11.41 7.73 0.94
C ASP A 136 11.84 6.99 2.23
N PRO A 137 11.53 7.51 3.43
CA PRO A 137 11.93 6.91 4.70
C PRO A 137 11.26 5.56 4.99
N THR A 138 10.13 5.25 4.34
CA THR A 138 9.39 3.99 4.49
C THR A 138 9.82 2.98 3.43
N PHE A 139 9.86 3.40 2.17
CA PHE A 139 9.95 2.52 1.00
C PHE A 139 11.35 2.48 0.36
N GLY A 140 12.27 3.34 0.82
CA GLY A 140 13.59 3.51 0.24
C GLY A 140 13.50 4.25 -1.10
N LYS A 141 14.21 3.76 -2.12
CA LYS A 141 14.23 4.43 -3.43
C LYS A 141 12.88 4.33 -4.14
N VAL A 142 12.27 5.48 -4.37
CA VAL A 142 11.00 5.65 -5.08
C VAL A 142 11.24 6.53 -6.31
N VAL A 143 10.74 6.10 -7.46
CA VAL A 143 10.75 6.86 -8.71
C VAL A 143 9.41 7.56 -8.86
N ALA A 144 9.44 8.82 -9.26
CA ALA A 144 8.28 9.65 -9.51
C ALA A 144 8.18 10.02 -11.00
N PHE A 145 6.95 10.03 -11.52
CA PHE A 145 6.62 10.52 -12.85
C PHE A 145 5.35 11.37 -12.79
N GLY A 146 5.30 12.50 -13.49
CA GLY A 146 4.11 13.32 -13.56
C GLY A 146 4.13 14.32 -14.71
N LEU A 147 3.03 15.04 -14.93
CA LEU A 147 3.03 16.18 -15.85
C LEU A 147 3.82 17.35 -15.26
N GLY A 148 4.59 18.02 -16.11
CA GLY A 148 5.49 19.15 -15.83
C GLY A 148 4.87 20.53 -16.12
N GLY A 149 5.67 21.58 -15.90
CA GLY A 149 5.30 22.98 -16.16
C GLY A 149 4.41 23.65 -15.12
N VAL A 150 3.78 24.77 -15.48
CA VAL A 150 2.94 25.60 -14.59
C VAL A 150 1.79 24.81 -13.94
N LEU A 151 1.36 23.72 -14.56
CA LEU A 151 0.25 22.90 -14.08
C LEU A 151 0.64 21.95 -12.94
N VAL A 152 1.92 21.70 -12.68
CA VAL A 152 2.42 20.79 -11.63
C VAL A 152 1.94 21.20 -10.25
N GLU A 153 2.16 22.46 -9.88
CA GLU A 153 1.85 22.98 -8.54
C GLU A 153 0.35 22.95 -8.26
N VAL A 154 -0.46 23.05 -9.32
CA VAL A 154 -1.93 23.13 -9.25
C VAL A 154 -2.59 21.76 -9.29
N LEU A 155 -2.16 20.86 -10.17
CA LEU A 155 -2.82 19.57 -10.41
C LEU A 155 -2.26 18.43 -9.56
N LYS A 156 -0.97 18.49 -9.17
CA LYS A 156 -0.26 17.43 -8.43
C LYS A 156 -0.48 16.03 -9.02
N ASP A 157 -0.47 15.94 -10.35
CA ASP A 157 -0.72 14.71 -11.10
C ASP A 157 0.59 13.91 -11.26
N VAL A 158 0.94 13.17 -10.20
CA VAL A 158 2.20 12.43 -10.06
C VAL A 158 1.89 11.00 -9.65
N THR A 159 2.67 10.05 -10.18
CA THR A 159 2.65 8.65 -9.78
C THR A 159 4.02 8.18 -9.31
N PHE A 160 4.03 7.20 -8.41
CA PHE A 160 5.21 6.66 -7.74
C PHE A 160 5.38 5.16 -7.97
N ARG A 161 6.63 4.69 -8.04
CA ARG A 161 6.97 3.25 -8.09
C ARG A 161 8.23 2.97 -7.27
N LEU A 162 8.33 1.77 -6.70
CA LEU A 162 9.59 1.33 -6.09
C LEU A 162 10.67 1.13 -7.15
N ALA A 163 11.88 1.63 -6.90
CA ALA A 163 13.04 1.26 -7.71
C ALA A 163 13.53 -0.16 -7.35
N PRO A 164 14.08 -0.94 -8.31
CA PRO A 164 14.20 -0.60 -9.73
C PRO A 164 12.86 -0.74 -10.49
N VAL A 165 12.64 0.15 -11.45
CA VAL A 165 11.47 0.22 -12.34
C VAL A 165 11.89 -0.24 -13.72
N ASP A 166 11.27 -1.30 -14.23
CA ASP A 166 11.52 -1.80 -15.58
C ASP A 166 10.75 -1.01 -16.65
N ALA A 167 10.90 -1.38 -17.92
CA ALA A 167 10.28 -0.66 -19.03
C ALA A 167 8.74 -0.78 -19.04
N ASP A 168 8.19 -1.93 -18.62
CA ASP A 168 6.74 -2.16 -18.59
C ASP A 168 6.12 -1.39 -17.41
N GLU A 169 6.75 -1.43 -16.24
CA GLU A 169 6.36 -0.62 -15.08
C GLU A 169 6.46 0.88 -15.41
N ALA A 170 7.53 1.33 -16.08
CA ALA A 170 7.68 2.71 -16.51
C ALA A 170 6.58 3.12 -17.51
N ALA A 171 6.27 2.28 -18.50
CA ALA A 171 5.18 2.54 -19.43
C ALA A 171 3.82 2.65 -18.70
N SER A 172 3.58 1.81 -17.68
CA SER A 172 2.37 1.87 -16.84
C SER A 172 2.26 3.19 -16.05
N MET A 173 3.39 3.82 -15.69
CA MET A 173 3.38 5.12 -15.01
C MET A 173 2.80 6.21 -15.92
N LEU A 174 3.07 6.15 -17.22
CA LEU A 174 2.51 7.11 -18.19
C LEU A 174 0.98 7.00 -18.33
N ASP A 175 0.42 5.81 -18.12
CA ASP A 175 -1.03 5.60 -18.13
C ASP A 175 -1.70 5.83 -16.76
N SER A 176 -0.92 5.96 -15.69
CA SER A 176 -1.43 6.11 -14.31
C SER A 176 -1.74 7.55 -13.91
N ILE A 177 -1.22 8.54 -14.64
CA ILE A 177 -1.52 9.95 -14.41
C ILE A 177 -2.93 10.29 -14.92
N ARG A 178 -3.63 11.20 -14.25
CA ARG A 178 -5.01 11.59 -14.61
C ARG A 178 -5.09 12.16 -16.02
N ALA A 179 -4.07 12.89 -16.44
CA ALA A 179 -4.00 13.51 -17.77
C ALA A 179 -3.13 12.71 -18.76
N ALA A 180 -3.13 11.37 -18.65
CA ALA A 180 -2.43 10.46 -19.57
C ALA A 180 -2.78 10.70 -21.06
N ASP A 181 -4.02 11.10 -21.35
CA ASP A 181 -4.47 11.39 -22.72
C ASP A 181 -3.71 12.57 -23.36
N VAL A 182 -3.15 13.49 -22.57
CA VAL A 182 -2.28 14.57 -23.08
C VAL A 182 -1.03 14.00 -23.74
N LEU A 183 -0.46 12.93 -23.18
CA LEU A 183 0.69 12.23 -23.76
C LEU A 183 0.31 11.43 -25.01
N ARG A 184 -0.96 11.08 -25.17
CA ARG A 184 -1.51 10.39 -26.35
C ARG A 184 -1.88 11.36 -27.49
N GLY A 185 -1.75 12.67 -27.24
CA GLY A 185 -2.11 13.72 -28.18
C GLY A 185 -3.56 14.18 -28.00
N VAL A 186 -3.75 15.49 -27.86
CA VAL A 186 -5.07 16.13 -27.74
C VAL A 186 -5.32 17.08 -28.89
N ARG A 187 -6.59 17.22 -29.30
CA ARG A 187 -7.01 18.17 -30.35
C ARG A 187 -6.26 18.01 -31.69
N GLY A 188 -5.92 16.77 -32.05
CA GLY A 188 -5.22 16.46 -33.30
C GLY A 188 -3.70 16.66 -33.25
N ALA A 189 -3.12 17.04 -32.11
CA ALA A 189 -1.68 17.00 -31.91
C ALA A 189 -1.17 15.55 -31.91
N PRO A 190 0.03 15.29 -32.44
CA PRO A 190 0.64 13.96 -32.37
C PRO A 190 0.94 13.55 -30.91
N PRO A 191 0.94 12.25 -30.60
CA PRO A 191 1.41 11.75 -29.31
C PRO A 191 2.89 12.03 -29.11
N VAL A 192 3.33 12.11 -27.85
CA VAL A 192 4.76 12.14 -27.52
C VAL A 192 5.39 10.76 -27.74
N ASP A 193 6.72 10.71 -27.84
CA ASP A 193 7.47 9.46 -27.81
C ASP A 193 7.45 8.88 -26.39
N ARG A 194 6.38 8.13 -26.10
CA ARG A 194 6.14 7.48 -24.81
C ARG A 194 7.25 6.51 -24.42
N ARG A 195 7.90 5.88 -25.41
CA ARG A 195 9.02 4.96 -25.15
C ARG A 195 10.22 5.73 -24.66
N ALA A 196 10.57 6.85 -25.29
CA ALA A 196 11.69 7.68 -24.85
C ALA A 196 11.48 8.20 -23.42
N VAL A 197 10.26 8.58 -23.05
CA VAL A 197 9.91 8.97 -21.67
C VAL A 197 10.09 7.80 -20.69
N ALA A 198 9.56 6.62 -21.02
CA ALA A 198 9.74 5.42 -20.19
C ALA A 198 11.22 5.04 -20.01
N GLU A 199 12.04 5.20 -21.05
CA GLU A 199 13.49 4.98 -20.96
C GLU A 199 14.17 5.96 -19.99
N GLN A 200 13.76 7.24 -19.93
CA GLN A 200 14.28 8.18 -18.92
C GLN A 200 13.94 7.71 -17.49
N ILE A 201 12.70 7.27 -17.25
CA ILE A 201 12.23 6.75 -15.96
C ILE A 201 13.09 5.55 -15.53
N SER A 202 13.25 4.55 -16.39
CA SER A 202 14.05 3.36 -16.08
C SER A 202 15.53 3.69 -15.84
N ARG A 203 16.11 4.66 -16.57
CA ARG A 203 17.50 5.09 -16.38
C ARG A 203 17.72 5.79 -15.05
N VAL A 204 16.81 6.69 -14.66
CA VAL A 204 16.82 7.33 -13.32
C VAL A 204 16.65 6.28 -12.23
N SER A 205 15.75 5.31 -12.43
CA SER A 205 15.55 4.20 -11.51
C SER A 205 16.82 3.35 -11.33
N GLN A 206 17.51 3.03 -12.42
CA GLN A 206 18.77 2.29 -12.36
C GLN A 206 19.85 3.08 -11.62
N LEU A 207 19.98 4.39 -11.87
CA LEU A 207 20.96 5.26 -11.23
C LEU A 207 20.82 5.22 -9.70
N VAL A 208 19.62 5.44 -9.17
CA VAL A 208 19.40 5.44 -7.71
C VAL A 208 19.46 4.05 -7.07
N THR A 209 19.31 2.99 -7.87
CA THR A 209 19.50 1.61 -7.43
C THR A 209 20.98 1.26 -7.29
N ASP A 210 21.81 1.66 -8.26
CA ASP A 210 23.25 1.41 -8.29
C ASP A 210 24.01 2.26 -7.23
N PHE A 211 23.45 3.42 -6.86
CA PHE A 211 24.05 4.39 -5.93
C PHE A 211 23.09 4.79 -4.79
N PRO A 212 22.98 3.97 -3.72
CA PRO A 212 22.09 4.22 -2.59
C PRO A 212 22.36 5.53 -1.85
N GLU A 213 23.54 6.13 -2.00
CA GLU A 213 23.86 7.44 -1.43
C GLU A 213 23.15 8.62 -2.11
N ILE A 214 22.60 8.44 -3.31
CA ILE A 214 21.86 9.50 -4.01
C ILE A 214 20.49 9.67 -3.34
N ALA A 215 20.30 10.75 -2.59
CA ALA A 215 19.05 11.04 -1.90
C ALA A 215 17.94 11.46 -2.87
N GLU A 216 18.27 12.26 -3.88
CA GLU A 216 17.33 12.85 -4.84
C GLU A 216 17.95 12.92 -6.24
N VAL A 217 17.15 12.60 -7.26
CA VAL A 217 17.39 12.93 -8.66
C VAL A 217 16.15 13.64 -9.18
N ASP A 218 16.31 14.78 -9.84
CA ASP A 218 15.21 15.53 -10.45
C ASP A 218 15.58 15.91 -11.89
N LEU A 219 14.78 15.48 -12.86
CA LEU A 219 14.86 15.88 -14.26
C LEU A 219 13.78 16.93 -14.53
N ASN A 220 14.20 18.19 -14.69
CA ASN A 220 13.29 19.33 -14.58
C ASN A 220 13.47 20.40 -15.67
N PRO A 221 12.47 20.57 -16.55
CA PRO A 221 11.52 19.55 -16.99
C PRO A 221 12.17 18.55 -17.95
N VAL A 222 11.53 17.40 -18.15
CA VAL A 222 11.74 16.56 -19.32
C VAL A 222 10.79 17.04 -20.42
N ILE A 223 11.36 17.48 -21.55
CA ILE A 223 10.61 17.91 -22.72
C ILE A 223 10.36 16.68 -23.60
N ALA A 224 9.12 16.20 -23.61
CA ALA A 224 8.68 15.07 -24.42
C ALA A 224 8.06 15.57 -25.73
N THR A 225 8.58 15.10 -26.87
CA THR A 225 8.12 15.43 -28.22
C THR A 225 7.76 14.14 -28.97
N PRO A 226 7.13 14.21 -30.16
CA PRO A 226 6.93 13.02 -31.00
C PRO A 226 8.23 12.31 -31.45
N HIS A 227 9.39 12.92 -31.21
CA HIS A 227 10.70 12.43 -31.68
C HIS A 227 11.65 12.02 -30.55
N GLY A 228 11.27 12.21 -29.28
CA GLY A 228 12.09 11.81 -28.14
C GLY A 228 11.73 12.54 -26.85
N ALA A 229 12.54 12.34 -25.82
CA ALA A 229 12.39 12.99 -24.52
C ALA A 229 13.77 13.44 -24.01
N VAL A 230 13.91 14.73 -23.68
CA VAL A 230 15.18 15.33 -23.25
C VAL A 230 14.96 16.15 -21.97
N ALA A 231 15.75 15.88 -20.93
CA ALA A 231 15.75 16.65 -19.70
C ALA A 231 16.51 17.98 -19.90
N ALA A 232 15.84 19.11 -19.67
CA ALA A 232 16.46 20.44 -19.79
C ALA A 232 17.51 20.72 -18.69
N ASP A 233 17.35 20.06 -17.54
CA ASP A 233 18.28 20.11 -16.42
C ASP A 233 18.22 18.80 -15.63
N ILE A 234 19.33 18.47 -14.96
CA ILE A 234 19.42 17.34 -14.03
C ILE A 234 19.99 17.85 -12.71
N ARG A 235 19.29 17.56 -11.62
CA ARG A 235 19.73 17.85 -10.25
C ARG A 235 19.92 16.53 -9.50
N ILE A 236 21.05 16.40 -8.81
CA ILE A 236 21.38 15.22 -8.01
C ILE A 236 21.85 15.68 -6.62
N ILE A 237 21.24 15.12 -5.59
CA ILE A 237 21.56 15.37 -4.19
C ILE A 237 21.94 14.05 -3.52
N LEU A 238 22.99 14.08 -2.70
CA LEU A 238 23.50 12.97 -1.90
C LEU A 238 22.96 13.05 -0.47
N SER A 239 22.77 11.89 0.17
CA SER A 239 22.35 11.81 1.56
C SER A 239 23.42 12.34 2.51
N GLU A 240 22.99 13.02 3.57
CA GLU A 240 23.86 13.54 4.64
C GLU A 240 24.39 12.44 5.58
N GLY A 241 23.84 11.22 5.50
CA GLY A 241 24.25 10.07 6.31
C GLY A 241 23.78 8.75 5.75
N ALA A 242 24.31 7.65 6.31
CA ALA A 242 23.82 6.31 6.04
C ALA A 242 22.50 6.08 6.81
N PRO A 243 21.46 5.50 6.18
CA PRO A 243 20.26 5.09 6.91
C PRO A 243 20.62 4.14 8.06
N LYS A 244 19.92 4.24 9.20
CA LYS A 244 20.05 3.25 10.28
C LYS A 244 19.55 1.92 9.74
N ALA A 245 20.45 0.96 9.53
CA ALA A 245 20.07 -0.36 9.04
C ALA A 245 19.21 -1.08 10.08
N ARG A 246 18.02 -1.52 9.67
CA ARG A 246 17.19 -2.44 10.44
C ARG A 246 17.66 -3.87 10.15
N ARG A 247 17.60 -4.75 11.15
CA ARG A 247 17.80 -6.17 10.92
C ARG A 247 16.68 -6.70 10.03
N THR A 248 17.06 -7.35 8.93
CA THR A 248 16.14 -8.04 8.03
C THR A 248 16.21 -9.54 8.27
N TYR A 249 15.12 -10.25 7.92
CA TYR A 249 15.02 -11.69 8.08
C TYR A 249 14.67 -12.32 6.74
N THR A 250 15.23 -13.50 6.48
CA THR A 250 14.83 -14.28 5.32
C THR A 250 13.43 -14.86 5.54
N ARG A 251 12.72 -15.12 4.45
CA ARG A 251 11.40 -15.78 4.49
C ARG A 251 11.39 -17.07 5.32
N ALA A 252 12.46 -17.86 5.28
CA ALA A 252 12.57 -19.10 6.05
C ALA A 252 12.68 -18.85 7.56
N GLU A 253 13.43 -17.82 7.98
CA GLU A 253 13.53 -17.42 9.38
C GLU A 253 12.20 -16.87 9.89
N MET A 254 11.53 -16.02 9.09
CA MET A 254 10.19 -15.50 9.41
C MET A 254 9.20 -16.64 9.65
N LEU A 255 9.09 -17.58 8.71
CA LEU A 255 8.16 -18.72 8.83
C LEU A 255 8.49 -19.62 10.02
N THR A 256 9.78 -19.85 10.31
CA THR A 256 10.20 -20.66 11.46
C THR A 256 9.74 -20.02 12.77
N SER A 257 9.97 -18.70 12.91
CA SER A 257 9.54 -17.95 14.08
C SER A 257 8.02 -17.90 14.21
N MET A 258 7.33 -17.55 13.12
CA MET A 258 5.88 -17.41 13.08
C MET A 258 5.16 -18.73 13.32
N HIS A 259 5.71 -19.86 12.88
CA HIS A 259 5.13 -21.17 13.20
C HIS A 259 5.15 -21.44 14.70
N ARG A 260 6.25 -21.11 15.40
CA ARG A 260 6.35 -21.26 16.86
C ARG A 260 5.44 -20.30 17.60
N LEU A 261 5.20 -19.10 17.06
CA LEU A 261 4.31 -18.10 17.63
C LEU A 261 2.83 -18.45 17.45
N MET A 262 2.44 -18.88 16.24
CA MET A 262 1.03 -19.05 15.85
C MET A 262 0.49 -20.46 16.11
N ARG A 263 1.39 -21.44 16.31
CA ARG A 263 1.08 -22.83 16.70
C ARG A 263 1.99 -23.31 17.85
N PRO A 264 1.98 -22.63 19.01
CA PRO A 264 2.84 -22.98 20.13
C PRO A 264 2.38 -24.27 20.80
N ARG A 265 3.33 -25.09 21.26
CA ARG A 265 3.07 -26.26 22.13
C ARG A 265 3.06 -25.88 23.61
N SER A 266 3.71 -24.77 23.96
CA SER A 266 3.81 -24.28 25.33
C SER A 266 3.90 -22.75 25.39
N VAL A 267 3.23 -22.16 26.38
CA VAL A 267 3.19 -20.71 26.61
C VAL A 267 3.54 -20.43 28.07
N ALA A 268 4.55 -19.58 28.29
CA ALA A 268 4.86 -19.03 29.61
C ALA A 268 4.23 -17.64 29.77
N VAL A 269 3.55 -17.39 30.89
CA VAL A 269 2.96 -16.07 31.18
C VAL A 269 3.73 -15.40 32.31
N ILE A 270 4.58 -14.44 31.94
CA ILE A 270 5.40 -13.65 32.86
C ILE A 270 4.55 -12.52 33.42
N GLY A 271 4.38 -12.49 34.74
CA GLY A 271 3.41 -11.60 35.40
C GLY A 271 2.03 -12.24 35.56
N ALA A 272 1.92 -13.57 35.48
CA ALA A 272 0.68 -14.30 35.77
C ALA A 272 0.13 -13.96 37.17
N SER A 273 -1.19 -13.90 37.32
CA SER A 273 -1.81 -13.47 38.59
C SER A 273 -3.13 -14.20 38.87
N ASN A 274 -3.43 -14.43 40.16
CA ASN A 274 -4.74 -14.87 40.65
C ASN A 274 -5.72 -13.71 40.85
N GLU A 275 -5.24 -12.47 40.83
CA GLU A 275 -6.04 -11.30 41.18
C GLU A 275 -6.90 -10.84 39.98
N PRO A 276 -8.24 -10.90 40.09
CA PRO A 276 -9.13 -10.45 39.02
C PRO A 276 -8.87 -8.98 38.66
N GLY A 277 -8.94 -8.66 37.37
CA GLY A 277 -8.71 -7.32 36.84
C GLY A 277 -7.26 -7.00 36.49
N LYS A 278 -6.28 -7.82 36.92
CA LYS A 278 -4.91 -7.72 36.41
C LYS A 278 -4.79 -8.33 35.01
N ILE A 279 -4.02 -7.69 34.13
CA ILE A 279 -3.75 -8.18 32.76
C ILE A 279 -3.26 -9.64 32.77
N GLY A 280 -2.30 -9.97 33.63
CA GLY A 280 -1.79 -11.34 33.73
C GLY A 280 -2.82 -12.36 34.23
N ASN A 281 -3.87 -11.95 34.94
CA ASN A 281 -5.00 -12.81 35.27
C ASN A 281 -5.90 -13.03 34.04
N SER A 282 -6.22 -11.96 33.30
CA SER A 282 -7.03 -12.05 32.07
C SER A 282 -6.38 -12.94 31.01
N VAL A 283 -5.07 -12.79 30.77
CA VAL A 283 -4.33 -13.66 29.83
C VAL A 283 -4.38 -15.12 30.27
N MET A 284 -4.12 -15.40 31.55
CA MET A 284 -4.19 -16.77 32.08
C MET A 284 -5.58 -17.37 31.93
N ARG A 285 -6.63 -16.63 32.27
CA ARG A 285 -8.02 -17.06 32.09
C ARG A 285 -8.34 -17.33 30.63
N ASN A 286 -7.97 -16.43 29.73
CA ASN A 286 -8.24 -16.60 28.31
C ASN A 286 -7.57 -17.84 27.71
N LEU A 287 -6.35 -18.16 28.14
CA LEU A 287 -5.67 -19.39 27.73
C LEU A 287 -6.34 -20.65 28.31
N ILE A 288 -6.72 -20.62 29.60
CA ILE A 288 -7.31 -21.78 30.29
C ILE A 288 -8.77 -22.00 29.86
N ASP A 289 -9.60 -20.98 30.02
CA ASP A 289 -11.04 -21.01 29.75
C ASP A 289 -11.32 -21.10 28.24
N GLY A 290 -10.41 -20.57 27.41
CA GLY A 290 -10.46 -20.67 25.96
C GLY A 290 -10.06 -22.04 25.40
N GLY A 291 -9.53 -22.95 26.24
CA GLY A 291 -9.26 -24.33 25.84
C GLY A 291 -7.93 -24.57 25.12
N PHE A 292 -6.93 -23.69 25.30
CA PHE A 292 -5.61 -23.90 24.69
C PHE A 292 -5.03 -25.26 25.09
N SER A 293 -4.72 -26.07 24.08
CA SER A 293 -4.34 -27.48 24.27
C SER A 293 -2.88 -27.68 24.68
N GLY A 294 -2.03 -26.66 24.50
CA GLY A 294 -0.62 -26.70 24.89
C GLY A 294 -0.38 -26.50 26.38
N GLU A 295 0.88 -26.60 26.79
CA GLU A 295 1.27 -26.38 28.17
C GLU A 295 1.21 -24.89 28.54
N ILE A 296 0.66 -24.58 29.71
CA ILE A 296 0.56 -23.19 30.22
C ILE A 296 1.41 -23.11 31.49
N HIS A 297 2.43 -22.24 31.47
CA HIS A 297 3.39 -22.06 32.57
C HIS A 297 3.26 -20.65 33.18
N PRO A 298 2.56 -20.48 34.31
CA PRO A 298 2.54 -19.21 35.01
C PRO A 298 3.92 -18.89 35.61
N VAL A 299 4.45 -17.69 35.37
CA VAL A 299 5.69 -17.19 35.97
C VAL A 299 5.36 -16.01 36.88
N ASN A 300 5.56 -16.22 38.19
CA ASN A 300 5.33 -15.25 39.25
C ASN A 300 6.31 -15.50 40.42
N PRO A 301 7.12 -14.51 40.84
CA PRO A 301 8.14 -14.71 41.88
C PRO A 301 7.59 -14.94 43.29
N ARG A 302 6.29 -14.68 43.53
CA ARG A 302 5.67 -14.67 44.86
C ARG A 302 4.64 -15.77 45.07
N ALA A 303 4.01 -16.27 44.01
CA ALA A 303 2.95 -17.27 44.11
C ALA A 303 3.48 -18.65 43.71
N ASP A 304 3.07 -19.69 44.43
CA ASP A 304 3.39 -21.08 44.10
C ASP A 304 2.34 -21.72 43.17
N ASP A 305 1.14 -21.12 43.08
CA ASP A 305 0.03 -21.55 42.23
C ASP A 305 -0.68 -20.34 41.61
N ILE A 306 -1.04 -20.43 40.33
CA ILE A 306 -1.91 -19.49 39.62
C ILE A 306 -3.01 -20.27 38.89
N LEU A 307 -4.26 -20.03 39.27
CA LEU A 307 -5.47 -20.64 38.71
C LEU A 307 -5.39 -22.18 38.65
N GLY A 308 -4.87 -22.82 39.71
CA GLY A 308 -4.76 -24.27 39.80
C GLY A 308 -3.60 -24.87 39.01
N ARG A 309 -2.65 -24.03 38.57
CA ARG A 309 -1.42 -24.45 37.89
C ARG A 309 -0.21 -24.01 38.71
N LYS A 310 0.78 -24.91 38.83
CA LYS A 310 2.07 -24.62 39.46
C LYS A 310 2.72 -23.39 38.82
N ALA A 311 3.04 -22.40 39.64
CA ALA A 311 3.75 -21.21 39.22
C ALA A 311 5.26 -21.33 39.46
N TYR A 312 6.04 -20.71 38.59
CA TYR A 312 7.50 -20.72 38.61
C TYR A 312 8.02 -19.32 38.93
N LYS A 313 9.15 -19.24 39.64
CA LYS A 313 9.73 -17.94 40.05
C LYS A 313 10.41 -17.23 38.88
N SER A 314 11.09 -17.99 38.04
CA SER A 314 11.67 -17.55 36.77
C SER A 314 11.19 -18.45 35.63
N VAL A 315 11.19 -17.92 34.41
CA VAL A 315 10.97 -18.72 33.19
C VAL A 315 12.06 -19.80 33.02
N THR A 316 13.25 -19.57 33.58
CA THR A 316 14.35 -20.55 33.55
C THR A 316 14.06 -21.80 34.39
N ASP A 317 13.18 -21.69 35.39
CA ASP A 317 12.77 -22.81 36.26
C ASP A 317 11.70 -23.71 35.60
N VAL A 318 11.09 -23.27 34.50
CA VAL A 318 10.06 -24.04 33.78
C VAL A 318 10.71 -25.29 33.17
N PRO A 319 10.16 -26.50 33.36
CA PRO A 319 10.72 -27.70 32.75
C PRO A 319 10.49 -27.72 31.23
N GLY A 320 11.38 -28.36 30.48
CA GLY A 320 11.21 -28.53 29.03
C GLY A 320 11.42 -27.25 28.21
N GLU A 321 10.86 -27.24 26.99
CA GLU A 321 10.93 -26.13 26.06
C GLU A 321 9.70 -25.21 26.20
N VAL A 322 9.92 -23.90 26.03
CA VAL A 322 8.86 -22.90 25.98
C VAL A 322 8.86 -22.28 24.58
N ASP A 323 7.73 -22.35 23.87
CA ASP A 323 7.63 -21.79 22.51
C ASP A 323 7.34 -20.28 22.51
N VAL A 324 6.55 -19.78 23.46
CA VAL A 324 6.19 -18.35 23.57
C VAL A 324 6.22 -17.87 25.02
N ALA A 325 6.83 -16.71 25.26
CA ALA A 325 6.75 -15.98 26.53
C ALA A 325 5.85 -14.73 26.39
N VAL A 326 4.74 -14.68 27.12
CA VAL A 326 3.82 -13.53 27.16
C VAL A 326 4.11 -12.68 28.39
N PHE A 327 4.38 -11.39 28.18
CA PHE A 327 4.76 -10.45 29.23
C PHE A 327 3.57 -9.61 29.65
N ALA A 328 3.22 -9.66 30.93
CA ALA A 328 2.20 -8.83 31.59
C ALA A 328 2.79 -8.12 32.82
N ILE A 329 4.00 -7.57 32.68
CA ILE A 329 4.78 -6.87 33.72
C ILE A 329 5.08 -5.42 33.29
N PRO A 330 5.35 -4.49 34.22
CA PRO A 330 5.74 -3.11 33.88
C PRO A 330 6.98 -3.03 32.97
N ALA A 331 7.00 -2.06 32.05
CA ALA A 331 8.06 -1.89 31.02
C ALA A 331 9.49 -1.97 31.56
N LYS A 332 9.78 -1.30 32.67
CA LYS A 332 11.12 -1.28 33.30
C LYS A 332 11.68 -2.64 33.71
N PHE A 333 10.85 -3.68 33.80
CA PHE A 333 11.26 -5.04 34.14
C PHE A 333 11.34 -5.96 32.92
N VAL A 334 10.95 -5.49 31.73
CA VAL A 334 10.88 -6.30 30.52
C VAL A 334 12.27 -6.73 30.06
N ALA A 335 13.26 -5.83 30.02
CA ALA A 335 14.61 -6.16 29.55
C ALA A 335 15.27 -7.29 30.36
N SER A 336 15.21 -7.22 31.70
CA SER A 336 15.78 -8.25 32.57
C SER A 336 15.05 -9.60 32.44
N ALA A 337 13.72 -9.58 32.34
CA ALA A 337 12.95 -10.80 32.13
C ALA A 337 13.18 -11.38 30.71
N LEU A 338 13.41 -10.53 29.70
CA LEU A 338 13.73 -10.93 28.35
C LEU A 338 15.11 -11.60 28.27
N GLU A 339 16.08 -11.17 29.08
CA GLU A 339 17.36 -11.88 29.21
C GLU A 339 17.17 -13.31 29.74
N GLU A 340 16.32 -13.51 30.75
CA GLU A 340 15.99 -14.86 31.25
C GLU A 340 15.28 -15.72 30.19
N VAL A 341 14.35 -15.13 29.44
CA VAL A 341 13.66 -15.75 28.29
C VAL A 341 14.67 -16.18 27.22
N GLY A 342 15.62 -15.32 26.90
CA GLY A 342 16.71 -15.61 25.96
C GLY A 342 17.62 -16.74 26.44
N ARG A 343 18.00 -16.75 27.73
CA ARG A 343 18.78 -17.86 28.33
C ARG A 343 18.03 -19.19 28.34
N LYS A 344 16.71 -19.15 28.47
CA LYS A 344 15.83 -20.33 28.38
C LYS A 344 15.70 -20.85 26.94
N GLY A 345 16.09 -20.06 25.94
CA GLY A 345 16.01 -20.42 24.52
C GLY A 345 14.60 -20.30 23.94
N VAL A 346 13.76 -19.44 24.53
CA VAL A 346 12.41 -19.19 24.00
C VAL A 346 12.51 -18.37 22.72
N PRO A 347 11.93 -18.82 21.59
CA PRO A 347 12.12 -18.15 20.31
C PRO A 347 11.29 -16.87 20.16
N ASN A 348 10.16 -16.73 20.89
CA ASN A 348 9.23 -15.61 20.74
C ASN A 348 8.82 -14.99 22.08
N ALA A 349 8.84 -13.67 22.14
CA ALA A 349 8.30 -12.87 23.24
C ALA A 349 7.15 -11.97 22.78
N VAL A 350 6.06 -11.97 23.54
CA VAL A 350 4.84 -11.20 23.27
C VAL A 350 4.70 -10.14 24.35
N LEU A 351 4.86 -8.88 23.95
CA LEU A 351 5.10 -7.77 24.86
C LEU A 351 3.85 -6.89 25.00
N ILE A 352 2.93 -7.27 25.89
CA ILE A 352 1.73 -6.48 26.22
C ILE A 352 2.04 -5.08 26.79
N PRO A 353 3.05 -4.85 27.67
CA PRO A 353 3.15 -3.58 28.37
C PRO A 353 3.44 -2.38 27.47
N SER A 354 2.87 -1.24 27.85
CA SER A 354 3.20 0.10 27.37
C SER A 354 4.28 0.75 28.26
N GLY A 355 4.81 1.91 27.83
CA GLY A 355 5.85 2.70 28.48
C GLY A 355 7.19 2.70 27.75
N PHE A 356 7.18 2.58 26.42
CA PHE A 356 8.38 2.54 25.57
C PHE A 356 8.44 3.77 24.64
N ALA A 357 8.77 3.59 23.36
CA ALA A 357 8.94 4.69 22.40
C ALA A 357 7.69 5.58 22.24
N GLU A 358 6.49 5.04 22.42
CA GLU A 358 5.23 5.77 22.39
C GLU A 358 5.09 6.80 23.52
N THR A 359 5.85 6.63 24.62
CA THR A 359 5.95 7.60 25.71
C THR A 359 7.24 8.41 25.69
N GLY A 360 8.04 8.29 24.63
CA GLY A 360 9.36 8.93 24.49
C GLY A 360 10.54 8.12 25.07
N GLU A 361 10.29 6.93 25.62
CA GLU A 361 11.32 6.05 26.21
C GLU A 361 12.00 5.18 25.13
N HIS A 362 12.56 5.83 24.11
CA HIS A 362 13.23 5.16 22.99
C HIS A 362 14.40 4.28 23.43
N ALA A 363 15.17 4.71 24.44
CA ALA A 363 16.31 3.96 24.95
C ALA A 363 15.89 2.61 25.57
N LEU A 364 14.76 2.58 26.26
CA LEU A 364 14.23 1.35 26.84
C LEU A 364 13.72 0.39 25.75
N GLN A 365 13.15 0.92 24.67
CA GLN A 365 12.76 0.10 23.51
C GLN A 365 13.99 -0.47 22.79
N ASP A 366 15.01 0.36 22.55
CA ASP A 366 16.26 -0.07 21.93
C ASP A 366 16.95 -1.16 22.77
N GLU A 367 16.88 -1.07 24.10
CA GLU A 367 17.41 -2.10 25.02
C GLU A 367 16.73 -3.46 24.83
N ILE A 368 15.39 -3.52 24.76
CA ILE A 368 14.68 -4.80 24.58
C ILE A 368 14.94 -5.40 23.19
N VAL A 369 15.05 -4.56 22.15
CA VAL A 369 15.41 -5.01 20.80
C VAL A 369 16.81 -5.61 20.82
N ALA A 370 17.79 -4.92 21.42
CA ALA A 370 19.15 -5.42 21.55
C ALA A 370 19.24 -6.74 22.34
N MET A 371 18.39 -6.92 23.36
CA MET A 371 18.29 -8.21 24.08
C MET A 371 17.71 -9.32 23.20
N GLY A 372 16.63 -9.03 22.47
CA GLY A 372 16.03 -9.98 21.51
C GLY A 372 17.05 -10.43 20.46
N GLU A 373 17.76 -9.49 19.85
CA GLU A 373 18.78 -9.78 18.84
C GLU A 373 19.94 -10.61 19.40
N ARG A 374 20.43 -10.29 20.59
CA ARG A 374 21.55 -10.98 21.26
C ARG A 374 21.23 -12.45 21.53
N HIS A 375 19.98 -12.74 21.89
CA HIS A 375 19.56 -14.09 22.30
C HIS A 375 18.77 -14.84 21.22
N GLY A 376 18.51 -14.22 20.07
CA GLY A 376 17.70 -14.82 19.01
C GLY A 376 16.21 -14.94 19.36
N VAL A 377 15.70 -14.03 20.20
CA VAL A 377 14.28 -13.95 20.57
C VAL A 377 13.58 -12.91 19.69
N ARG A 378 12.55 -13.33 18.95
CA ARG A 378 11.71 -12.42 18.16
C ARG A 378 10.64 -11.76 19.02
N LEU A 379 10.34 -10.48 18.80
CA LEU A 379 9.47 -9.68 19.66
C LEU A 379 8.19 -9.23 18.94
N LEU A 380 7.03 -9.63 19.43
CA LEU A 380 5.73 -9.08 19.04
C LEU A 380 5.35 -7.94 20.01
N GLY A 381 5.20 -6.72 19.49
CA GLY A 381 4.97 -5.51 20.28
C GLY A 381 6.21 -4.60 20.35
N PRO A 382 6.44 -3.86 21.45
CA PRO A 382 5.63 -3.78 22.67
C PRO A 382 4.31 -3.01 22.48
N ASN A 383 3.61 -2.73 23.59
CA ASN A 383 2.38 -1.93 23.62
C ASN A 383 1.25 -2.54 22.78
N ILE A 384 0.92 -3.80 23.05
CA ILE A 384 -0.13 -4.54 22.33
C ILE A 384 -1.24 -4.97 23.28
N TYR A 385 -2.43 -5.21 22.72
CA TYR A 385 -3.50 -5.85 23.47
C TYR A 385 -3.35 -7.39 23.56
N GLY A 386 -2.42 -7.95 22.79
CA GLY A 386 -2.12 -9.37 22.69
C GLY A 386 -2.39 -9.92 21.29
N TYR A 387 -2.50 -11.24 21.19
CA TYR A 387 -2.79 -11.95 19.95
C TYR A 387 -3.52 -13.25 20.23
N TYR A 388 -4.15 -13.81 19.22
CA TYR A 388 -4.75 -15.14 19.30
C TYR A 388 -4.85 -15.82 17.94
N SER A 389 -4.85 -17.15 17.99
CA SER A 389 -4.91 -18.08 16.86
C SER A 389 -6.07 -19.03 17.13
N THR A 390 -7.22 -18.79 16.49
CA THR A 390 -8.49 -19.45 16.83
C THR A 390 -8.45 -20.94 16.52
N TRP A 391 -7.75 -21.36 15.47
CA TRP A 391 -7.58 -22.76 15.11
C TRP A 391 -6.70 -23.55 16.10
N GLN A 392 -5.99 -22.86 16.99
CA GLN A 392 -5.20 -23.46 18.08
C GLN A 392 -5.86 -23.29 19.45
N ASP A 393 -7.06 -22.71 19.51
CA ASP A 393 -7.74 -22.33 20.75
C ASP A 393 -6.81 -21.48 21.66
N LEU A 394 -5.89 -20.75 21.05
CA LEU A 394 -4.86 -19.94 21.71
C LEU A 394 -5.35 -18.51 21.85
N CYS A 395 -5.62 -18.05 23.07
CA CYS A 395 -6.02 -16.66 23.35
C CYS A 395 -5.07 -15.97 24.35
N ALA A 396 -4.04 -15.29 23.85
CA ALA A 396 -3.02 -14.59 24.64
C ALA A 396 -3.22 -13.07 24.62
N THR A 397 -4.42 -12.63 25.00
CA THR A 397 -4.82 -11.21 25.09
C THR A 397 -5.48 -10.93 26.43
N PHE A 398 -5.60 -9.66 26.82
CA PHE A 398 -6.42 -9.23 27.95
C PHE A 398 -7.84 -8.78 27.54
N CYS A 399 -8.20 -8.87 26.25
CA CYS A 399 -9.55 -8.62 25.75
C CYS A 399 -10.46 -9.84 25.95
N THR A 400 -11.78 -9.67 25.78
CA THR A 400 -12.72 -10.80 25.84
C THR A 400 -12.49 -11.75 24.65
N PRO A 401 -12.39 -13.07 24.86
CA PRO A 401 -12.12 -14.03 23.79
C PRO A 401 -13.24 -14.05 22.75
N TYR A 402 -12.87 -14.48 21.54
CA TYR A 402 -13.79 -14.76 20.43
C TYR A 402 -13.35 -16.05 19.74
N ASP A 403 -14.25 -17.02 19.65
CA ASP A 403 -13.97 -18.43 19.38
C ASP A 403 -14.54 -18.92 18.03
N VAL A 404 -15.11 -18.02 17.24
CA VAL A 404 -15.62 -18.37 15.92
C VAL A 404 -14.45 -18.53 14.94
N LYS A 405 -14.15 -19.79 14.61
CA LYS A 405 -13.14 -20.16 13.62
C LYS A 405 -13.60 -19.76 12.22
N GLY A 406 -12.70 -19.17 11.44
CA GLY A 406 -12.95 -18.83 10.05
C GLY A 406 -11.70 -18.43 9.30
N PRO A 407 -11.85 -17.88 8.09
CA PRO A 407 -10.76 -17.71 7.14
C PRO A 407 -10.06 -16.34 7.20
N VAL A 408 -10.47 -15.45 8.10
CA VAL A 408 -10.01 -14.05 8.07
C VAL A 408 -8.92 -13.81 9.12
N ALA A 409 -7.74 -13.38 8.67
CA ALA A 409 -6.69 -12.86 9.56
C ALA A 409 -6.84 -11.34 9.71
N LEU A 410 -6.91 -10.85 10.95
CA LEU A 410 -7.06 -9.42 11.25
C LEU A 410 -5.88 -8.92 12.06
N THR A 411 -5.26 -7.82 11.65
CA THR A 411 -4.13 -7.22 12.37
C THR A 411 -4.39 -5.75 12.66
N SER A 412 -3.86 -5.27 13.78
CA SER A 412 -3.95 -3.85 14.13
C SER A 412 -2.73 -3.38 14.89
N GLN A 413 -2.15 -2.28 14.40
CA GLN A 413 -1.17 -1.51 15.15
C GLN A 413 -1.77 -0.89 16.42
N SER A 414 -2.97 -0.33 16.33
CA SER A 414 -3.65 0.32 17.46
C SER A 414 -4.46 -0.68 18.29
N GLY A 415 -4.30 -0.66 19.62
CA GLY A 415 -5.09 -1.48 20.54
C GLY A 415 -6.58 -1.13 20.55
N GLY A 416 -6.92 0.16 20.49
CA GLY A 416 -8.33 0.61 20.44
C GLY A 416 -9.03 0.16 19.17
N ILE A 417 -8.35 0.25 18.02
CA ILE A 417 -8.85 -0.30 16.76
C ILE A 417 -8.94 -1.83 16.81
N GLY A 418 -7.97 -2.50 17.44
CA GLY A 418 -8.03 -3.95 17.70
C GLY A 418 -9.27 -4.37 18.49
N MET A 419 -9.67 -3.60 19.50
CA MET A 419 -10.91 -3.84 20.24
C MET A 419 -12.16 -3.61 19.39
N ALA A 420 -12.15 -2.60 18.50
CA ALA A 420 -13.24 -2.36 17.55
C ALA A 420 -13.38 -3.50 16.52
N ILE A 421 -12.25 -4.01 16.01
CA ILE A 421 -12.18 -5.19 15.13
C ILE A 421 -12.83 -6.39 15.82
N LEU A 422 -12.46 -6.66 17.07
CA LEU A 422 -13.02 -7.76 17.86
C LEU A 422 -14.53 -7.57 18.11
N GLY A 423 -14.95 -6.35 18.43
CA GLY A 423 -16.37 -6.02 18.60
C GLY A 423 -17.18 -6.27 17.32
N PHE A 424 -16.65 -5.86 16.16
CA PHE A 424 -17.26 -6.10 14.86
C PHE A 424 -17.34 -7.58 14.51
N ALA A 425 -16.25 -8.34 14.71
CA ALA A 425 -16.24 -9.78 14.43
C ALA A 425 -17.34 -10.49 15.24
N ARG A 426 -17.50 -10.11 16.51
CA ARG A 426 -18.57 -10.63 17.39
C ARG A 426 -19.97 -10.26 16.92
N SER A 427 -20.21 -9.00 16.56
CA SER A 427 -21.55 -8.54 16.16
C SER A 427 -21.99 -9.13 14.82
N THR A 428 -21.04 -9.39 13.92
CA THR A 428 -21.30 -9.93 12.58
C THR A 428 -21.12 -11.45 12.47
N LYS A 429 -20.67 -12.10 13.55
CA LYS A 429 -20.27 -13.52 13.58
C LYS A 429 -19.22 -13.86 12.53
N THR A 430 -18.33 -12.92 12.21
CA THR A 430 -17.25 -13.13 11.23
C THR A 430 -16.21 -14.08 11.80
N GLY A 431 -16.10 -15.28 11.26
CA GLY A 431 -15.06 -16.22 11.68
C GLY A 431 -13.67 -15.73 11.32
N VAL A 432 -12.74 -15.82 12.27
CA VAL A 432 -11.35 -15.35 12.12
C VAL A 432 -10.38 -16.52 12.24
N SER A 433 -9.26 -16.46 11.53
CA SER A 433 -8.15 -17.41 11.66
C SER A 433 -7.16 -16.96 12.74
N ALA A 434 -6.92 -15.65 12.82
CA ALA A 434 -6.08 -15.01 13.81
C ALA A 434 -6.46 -13.54 14.00
N ILE A 435 -6.21 -13.02 15.20
CA ILE A 435 -6.21 -11.58 15.47
C ILE A 435 -4.90 -11.22 16.17
N VAL A 436 -4.15 -10.26 15.61
CA VAL A 436 -2.82 -9.90 16.09
C VAL A 436 -2.67 -8.40 16.33
N GLY A 437 -2.26 -8.02 17.55
CA GLY A 437 -1.83 -6.67 17.87
C GLY A 437 -0.34 -6.47 17.60
N LEU A 438 0.02 -5.41 16.88
CA LEU A 438 1.42 -5.08 16.54
C LEU A 438 2.03 -4.00 17.43
N GLY A 439 1.24 -3.03 17.89
CA GLY A 439 1.71 -1.98 18.80
C GLY A 439 2.85 -1.18 18.19
N ASN A 440 3.96 -1.04 18.92
CA ASN A 440 5.12 -0.29 18.44
C ASN A 440 5.94 -1.03 17.38
N LYS A 441 5.71 -2.35 17.21
CA LYS A 441 6.38 -3.21 16.23
C LYS A 441 7.90 -3.04 16.18
N SER A 442 8.54 -3.27 17.33
CA SER A 442 9.98 -3.06 17.49
C SER A 442 10.85 -4.16 16.85
N ASP A 443 10.27 -5.31 16.53
CA ASP A 443 10.94 -6.40 15.79
C ASP A 443 10.01 -7.06 14.77
N LEU A 444 8.99 -7.83 15.19
CA LEU A 444 7.99 -8.40 14.28
C LEU A 444 7.03 -7.31 13.78
N ASP A 445 6.81 -7.28 12.46
CA ASP A 445 5.89 -6.33 11.81
C ASP A 445 5.07 -6.95 10.67
N GLU A 446 4.53 -6.11 9.78
CA GLU A 446 3.50 -6.50 8.84
C GLU A 446 3.98 -7.55 7.81
N ASP A 447 5.24 -7.52 7.39
CA ASP A 447 5.82 -8.49 6.46
C ASP A 447 6.00 -9.89 7.06
N ASP A 448 6.36 -10.02 8.34
CA ASP A 448 6.37 -11.32 9.03
C ASP A 448 4.94 -11.92 9.05
N LEU A 449 3.94 -11.10 9.38
CA LEU A 449 2.54 -11.50 9.43
C LEU A 449 2.01 -11.90 8.05
N LEU A 450 2.25 -11.08 7.02
CA LEU A 450 1.86 -11.40 5.65
C LEU A 450 2.53 -12.70 5.17
N THR A 451 3.82 -12.86 5.45
CA THR A 451 4.57 -14.08 5.11
C THR A 451 3.94 -15.32 5.74
N TRP A 452 3.55 -15.25 7.01
CA TRP A 452 2.85 -16.36 7.68
C TRP A 452 1.45 -16.60 7.08
N PHE A 453 0.61 -15.57 7.02
CA PHE A 453 -0.77 -15.71 6.57
C PHE A 453 -0.89 -16.11 5.10
N GLY A 454 0.10 -15.77 4.28
CA GLY A 454 0.22 -16.25 2.90
C GLY A 454 0.31 -17.77 2.83
N GLU A 455 0.96 -18.42 3.80
CA GLU A 455 1.17 -19.87 3.83
C GLU A 455 0.16 -20.62 4.71
N ASP A 456 -0.49 -19.95 5.66
CA ASP A 456 -1.44 -20.59 6.57
C ASP A 456 -2.69 -21.11 5.81
N PRO A 457 -2.98 -22.43 5.83
CA PRO A 457 -4.12 -23.00 5.10
C PRO A 457 -5.48 -22.59 5.69
N HIS A 458 -5.51 -22.04 6.90
CA HIS A 458 -6.73 -21.58 7.54
C HIS A 458 -7.06 -20.12 7.25
N THR A 459 -6.18 -19.40 6.54
CA THR A 459 -6.37 -18.00 6.20
C THR A 459 -6.62 -17.86 4.70
N GLU A 460 -7.73 -17.25 4.30
CA GLU A 460 -8.07 -16.94 2.91
C GLU A 460 -8.14 -15.43 2.63
N CYS A 461 -8.27 -14.59 3.66
CA CYS A 461 -8.21 -13.13 3.51
C CYS A 461 -7.45 -12.50 4.69
N ILE A 462 -6.64 -11.49 4.40
CA ILE A 462 -5.82 -10.79 5.39
C ILE A 462 -6.24 -9.33 5.39
N ALA A 463 -6.60 -8.78 6.55
CA ALA A 463 -6.89 -7.35 6.69
C ALA A 463 -6.06 -6.71 7.81
N MET A 464 -5.44 -5.57 7.50
CA MET A 464 -4.43 -4.96 8.36
C MET A 464 -4.73 -3.48 8.56
N HIS A 465 -4.85 -3.04 9.81
CA HIS A 465 -4.78 -1.64 10.17
C HIS A 465 -3.33 -1.27 10.52
N LEU A 466 -2.76 -0.31 9.79
CA LEU A 466 -1.41 0.19 10.03
C LEU A 466 -1.33 1.73 9.94
N GLU A 467 -0.45 2.31 10.76
CA GLU A 467 -0.21 3.76 10.85
C GLU A 467 1.09 4.17 10.16
N ASP A 468 2.09 3.28 10.14
CA ASP A 468 3.36 3.40 9.42
C ASP A 468 3.79 2.00 8.94
N LEU A 469 4.88 1.90 8.17
CA LEU A 469 5.61 0.65 7.91
C LEU A 469 7.05 0.86 8.35
N LYS A 470 7.64 -0.09 9.09
CA LYS A 470 9.05 0.01 9.50
C LYS A 470 10.00 -0.36 8.36
N ASP A 471 9.58 -1.30 7.52
CA ASP A 471 10.23 -1.62 6.25
C ASP A 471 9.17 -1.79 5.15
N GLY A 472 8.91 -0.70 4.41
CA GLY A 472 7.92 -0.71 3.35
C GLY A 472 8.31 -1.59 2.17
N ARG A 473 9.61 -1.83 1.94
CA ARG A 473 10.08 -2.69 0.86
C ARG A 473 9.84 -4.15 1.18
N ALA A 474 10.19 -4.59 2.39
CA ALA A 474 9.88 -5.95 2.87
C ALA A 474 8.38 -6.23 2.85
N PHE A 475 7.56 -5.25 3.26
CA PHE A 475 6.10 -5.34 3.15
C PHE A 475 5.64 -5.60 1.70
N VAL A 476 6.15 -4.85 0.73
CA VAL A 476 5.75 -5.01 -0.67
C VAL A 476 6.21 -6.35 -1.24
N GLU A 477 7.38 -6.84 -0.87
CA GLU A 477 7.85 -8.17 -1.24
C GLU A 477 6.93 -9.27 -0.68
N ALA A 478 6.58 -9.20 0.61
CA ALA A 478 5.65 -10.14 1.24
C ALA A 478 4.24 -10.06 0.63
N ALA A 479 3.75 -8.85 0.32
CA ALA A 479 2.47 -8.64 -0.33
C ALA A 479 2.45 -9.24 -1.74
N ARG A 480 3.48 -8.99 -2.58
CA ARG A 480 3.60 -9.55 -3.94
C ARG A 480 3.64 -11.08 -3.94
N ALA A 481 4.20 -11.71 -2.90
CA ALA A 481 4.17 -13.17 -2.75
C ALA A 481 2.80 -13.71 -2.29
N THR A 482 1.99 -12.87 -1.64
CA THR A 482 0.73 -13.27 -1.00
C THR A 482 -0.48 -12.99 -1.89
N VAL A 483 -0.55 -11.82 -2.52
CA VAL A 483 -1.69 -11.36 -3.34
C VAL A 483 -2.11 -12.36 -4.42
N PRO A 484 -1.20 -13.02 -5.17
CA PRO A 484 -1.60 -14.04 -6.16
C PRO A 484 -2.39 -15.21 -5.58
N LYS A 485 -2.29 -15.43 -4.26
CA LYS A 485 -2.96 -16.54 -3.56
C LYS A 485 -4.20 -16.05 -2.80
N LYS A 486 -4.10 -14.91 -2.11
CA LYS A 486 -5.07 -14.46 -1.12
C LYS A 486 -5.20 -12.93 -1.12
N PRO A 487 -6.42 -12.37 -1.00
CA PRO A 487 -6.61 -10.94 -0.84
C PRO A 487 -5.92 -10.38 0.42
N VAL A 488 -5.26 -9.24 0.22
CA VAL A 488 -4.67 -8.41 1.28
C VAL A 488 -5.38 -7.07 1.28
N VAL A 489 -6.02 -6.73 2.40
CA VAL A 489 -6.74 -5.48 2.62
C VAL A 489 -5.97 -4.63 3.63
N VAL A 490 -5.72 -3.37 3.33
CA VAL A 490 -5.01 -2.45 4.24
C VAL A 490 -5.84 -1.20 4.49
N LEU A 491 -6.04 -0.89 5.77
CA LEU A 491 -6.43 0.45 6.21
C LEU A 491 -5.18 1.20 6.68
N LYS A 492 -4.73 2.15 5.85
CA LYS A 492 -3.66 3.09 6.21
C LYS A 492 -4.25 4.30 6.92
N ALA A 493 -3.98 4.42 8.22
CA ALA A 493 -4.30 5.64 8.97
C ALA A 493 -3.34 6.79 8.63
N GLY A 494 -3.67 8.02 9.03
CA GLY A 494 -2.79 9.18 8.84
C GLY A 494 -2.75 9.74 7.41
N ARG A 495 -3.84 9.59 6.64
CA ARG A 495 -3.91 9.99 5.21
C ARG A 495 -3.82 11.48 4.93
N THR A 496 -3.97 12.31 5.95
CA THR A 496 -3.91 13.78 5.86
C THR A 496 -2.80 14.28 6.75
N ALA A 497 -2.26 15.47 6.49
CA ALA A 497 -1.24 16.08 7.35
C ALA A 497 -1.67 16.12 8.85
N ALA A 498 -2.95 16.40 9.11
CA ALA A 498 -3.50 16.39 10.46
C ALA A 498 -3.55 14.96 11.07
N GLY A 499 -3.99 13.97 10.28
CA GLY A 499 -4.01 12.57 10.71
C GLY A 499 -2.60 11.99 10.92
N ALA A 500 -1.66 12.30 10.02
CA ALA A 500 -0.26 11.91 10.10
C ALA A 500 0.39 12.43 11.39
N LYS A 501 0.14 13.69 11.74
CA LYS A 501 0.61 14.27 13.01
C LYS A 501 0.00 13.56 14.22
N ALA A 502 -1.29 13.22 14.18
CA ALA A 502 -1.95 12.50 15.26
C ALA A 502 -1.38 11.09 15.45
N ALA A 503 -1.19 10.34 14.37
CA ALA A 503 -0.58 9.01 14.39
C ALA A 503 0.84 9.05 14.96
N GLY A 504 1.69 9.99 14.48
CA GLY A 504 3.07 10.09 14.96
C GLY A 504 3.19 10.48 16.43
N SER A 505 2.26 11.28 16.96
CA SER A 505 2.22 11.59 18.41
C SER A 505 1.80 10.40 19.28
N HIS A 506 1.17 9.39 18.69
CA HIS A 506 0.61 8.23 19.40
C HIS A 506 1.52 6.99 19.35
N THR A 507 2.33 6.84 18.29
CA THR A 507 3.24 5.68 18.12
C THR A 507 4.72 6.06 18.10
N GLY A 508 5.05 7.35 18.07
CA GLY A 508 6.41 7.85 17.92
C GLY A 508 7.00 7.65 16.51
N ALA A 509 6.20 7.18 15.55
CA ALA A 509 6.62 6.96 14.17
C ALA A 509 6.33 8.17 13.26
N LEU A 510 7.19 8.42 12.26
CA LEU A 510 6.89 9.41 11.22
C LEU A 510 5.94 8.79 10.19
N ALA A 511 4.80 9.40 9.93
CA ALA A 511 3.94 8.99 8.83
C ALA A 511 4.52 9.47 7.49
N GLY A 512 4.64 8.57 6.51
CA GLY A 512 5.12 8.90 5.16
C GLY A 512 4.04 9.53 4.26
N ASP A 513 4.43 9.90 3.04
CA ASP A 513 3.55 10.57 2.08
C ASP A 513 2.42 9.64 1.61
N ASP A 514 1.17 10.08 1.75
CA ASP A 514 0.00 9.26 1.45
C ASP A 514 -0.11 8.87 -0.03
N ALA A 515 0.35 9.73 -0.95
CA ALA A 515 0.33 9.45 -2.37
C ALA A 515 1.34 8.36 -2.74
N VAL A 516 2.51 8.37 -2.09
CA VAL A 516 3.52 7.31 -2.23
C VAL A 516 2.97 5.98 -1.71
N TYR A 517 2.33 5.98 -0.54
CA TYR A 517 1.66 4.79 -0.01
C TYR A 517 0.58 4.26 -0.95
N ASP A 518 -0.29 5.13 -1.47
CA ASP A 518 -1.40 4.73 -2.35
C ASP A 518 -0.91 3.96 -3.58
N ASP A 519 0.07 4.54 -4.27
CA ASP A 519 0.60 3.99 -5.50
C ASP A 519 1.40 2.71 -5.28
N ILE A 520 2.21 2.65 -4.22
CA ILE A 520 3.02 1.47 -3.93
C ILE A 520 2.15 0.31 -3.43
N LEU A 521 1.14 0.56 -2.59
CA LEU A 521 0.18 -0.48 -2.17
C LEU A 521 -0.61 -1.01 -3.39
N ARG A 522 -1.05 -0.11 -4.27
CA ARG A 522 -1.71 -0.49 -5.52
C ARG A 522 -0.81 -1.31 -6.44
N GLN A 523 0.46 -0.92 -6.59
CA GLN A 523 1.49 -1.67 -7.33
C GLN A 523 1.72 -3.07 -6.73
N ALA A 524 1.61 -3.22 -5.42
CA ALA A 524 1.72 -4.50 -4.73
C ALA A 524 0.45 -5.37 -4.84
N GLY A 525 -0.64 -4.84 -5.41
CA GLY A 525 -1.92 -5.53 -5.52
C GLY A 525 -2.74 -5.55 -4.23
N VAL A 526 -2.37 -4.71 -3.25
CA VAL A 526 -3.07 -4.57 -1.98
C VAL A 526 -4.36 -3.77 -2.18
N ILE A 527 -5.46 -4.24 -1.60
CA ILE A 527 -6.73 -3.51 -1.57
C ILE A 527 -6.64 -2.48 -0.44
N ARG A 528 -6.55 -1.20 -0.80
CA ARG A 528 -6.63 -0.13 0.18
C ARG A 528 -8.09 0.13 0.58
N ALA A 529 -8.40 0.02 1.87
CA ALA A 529 -9.70 0.38 2.43
C ALA A 529 -9.73 1.88 2.80
N PRO A 530 -10.81 2.62 2.46
CA PRO A 530 -10.90 4.05 2.75
C PRO A 530 -11.17 4.37 4.23
N GLY A 531 -11.69 3.38 4.99
CA GLY A 531 -12.07 3.51 6.39
C GLY A 531 -12.15 2.17 7.12
N LEU A 532 -12.40 2.24 8.43
CA LEU A 532 -12.47 1.07 9.31
C LEU A 532 -13.63 0.14 8.95
N ASN A 533 -14.81 0.68 8.66
CA ASN A 533 -15.95 -0.15 8.30
C ASN A 533 -15.68 -0.87 6.99
N GLU A 534 -15.14 -0.20 5.98
CA GLU A 534 -14.83 -0.82 4.69
C GLU A 534 -13.76 -1.90 4.81
N MET A 535 -12.71 -1.69 5.61
CA MET A 535 -11.71 -2.73 5.87
C MET A 535 -12.35 -4.00 6.44
N LEU A 536 -13.22 -3.83 7.44
CA LEU A 536 -13.91 -4.92 8.12
C LEU A 536 -14.92 -5.63 7.21
N GLU A 537 -15.69 -4.88 6.44
CA GLU A 537 -16.66 -5.43 5.48
C GLU A 537 -15.97 -6.15 4.34
N TYR A 538 -14.87 -5.62 3.79
CA TYR A 538 -14.09 -6.31 2.77
C TYR A 538 -13.50 -7.61 3.33
N ALA A 539 -12.92 -7.58 4.53
CA ALA A 539 -12.38 -8.77 5.17
C ALA A 539 -13.42 -9.88 5.35
N ARG A 540 -14.65 -9.49 5.72
CA ARG A 540 -15.80 -10.40 5.87
C ARG A 540 -16.32 -10.92 4.52
N ALA A 541 -16.38 -10.07 3.48
CA ALA A 541 -17.03 -10.37 2.21
C ALA A 541 -16.13 -11.15 1.22
N LEU A 542 -14.84 -10.86 1.16
CA LEU A 542 -13.94 -11.40 0.13
C LEU A 542 -13.79 -12.93 0.13
N PRO A 543 -13.75 -13.62 1.28
CA PRO A 543 -13.77 -15.10 1.33
C PRO A 543 -15.10 -15.70 0.86
N VAL A 544 -16.20 -14.95 1.00
CA VAL A 544 -17.56 -15.42 0.63
C VAL A 544 -17.78 -15.32 -0.88
N LEU A 545 -17.20 -14.30 -1.52
CA LEU A 545 -17.33 -14.08 -2.96
C LEU A 545 -16.43 -15.04 -3.76
N PRO A 546 -16.97 -15.78 -4.74
CA PRO A 546 -16.13 -16.52 -5.68
C PRO A 546 -15.27 -15.57 -6.52
N THR A 547 -14.24 -16.11 -7.17
CA THR A 547 -13.40 -15.31 -8.08
C THR A 547 -14.16 -15.01 -9.37
N PRO A 548 -14.29 -13.74 -9.79
CA PRO A 548 -14.92 -13.40 -11.07
C PRO A 548 -14.14 -13.99 -12.24
N LYS A 549 -14.82 -14.27 -13.36
CA LYS A 549 -14.22 -14.85 -14.58
C LYS A 549 -14.11 -13.88 -15.76
N GLY A 550 -14.55 -12.65 -15.58
CA GLY A 550 -14.56 -11.57 -16.57
C GLY A 550 -15.23 -10.34 -15.96
N ASP A 551 -15.43 -9.27 -16.75
CA ASP A 551 -15.81 -7.93 -16.24
C ASP A 551 -17.26 -7.52 -16.49
N ASP A 552 -18.07 -8.33 -17.20
CA ASP A 552 -19.48 -8.01 -17.46
C ASP A 552 -20.38 -8.23 -16.23
N ILE A 553 -20.91 -7.14 -15.69
CA ILE A 553 -21.84 -7.15 -14.55
C ILE A 553 -23.24 -6.82 -15.01
N VAL A 554 -24.24 -7.55 -14.50
CA VAL A 554 -25.66 -7.25 -14.69
C VAL A 554 -26.30 -6.88 -13.36
N ILE A 555 -27.04 -5.77 -13.35
CA ILE A 555 -27.90 -5.38 -12.25
C ILE A 555 -29.31 -5.94 -12.48
N ILE A 556 -29.88 -6.59 -11.47
CA ILE A 556 -31.28 -7.02 -11.44
C ILE A 556 -31.97 -6.34 -10.26
N THR A 557 -33.05 -5.63 -10.50
CA THR A 557 -33.74 -4.85 -9.47
C THR A 557 -35.25 -4.86 -9.66
N GLY A 558 -36.01 -4.79 -8.56
CA GLY A 558 -37.46 -4.52 -8.59
C GLY A 558 -37.82 -3.04 -8.46
N ALA A 559 -36.85 -2.14 -8.40
CA ALA A 559 -37.09 -0.71 -8.31
C ALA A 559 -36.06 0.07 -9.15
N GLY A 560 -36.55 0.86 -10.11
CA GLY A 560 -35.71 1.69 -10.98
C GLY A 560 -34.79 2.66 -10.23
N GLY A 561 -35.25 3.27 -9.13
CA GLY A 561 -34.41 4.12 -8.28
C GLY A 561 -33.20 3.38 -7.69
N SER A 562 -33.36 2.11 -7.32
CA SER A 562 -32.25 1.25 -6.91
C SER A 562 -31.29 0.97 -8.06
N GLY A 563 -31.83 0.76 -9.27
CA GLY A 563 -31.04 0.50 -10.46
C GLY A 563 -30.11 1.65 -10.80
N VAL A 564 -30.58 2.90 -10.67
CA VAL A 564 -29.76 4.11 -10.85
C VAL A 564 -28.59 4.14 -9.85
N LEU A 565 -28.88 4.04 -8.55
CA LEU A 565 -27.85 4.11 -7.50
C LEU A 565 -26.84 2.96 -7.59
N LEU A 566 -27.29 1.75 -7.94
CA LEU A 566 -26.38 0.61 -8.17
C LEU A 566 -25.51 0.81 -9.41
N SER A 567 -26.02 1.47 -10.46
CA SER A 567 -25.24 1.79 -11.65
C SER A 567 -24.14 2.81 -11.36
N ASP A 568 -24.44 3.83 -10.56
CA ASP A 568 -23.47 4.79 -10.05
C ASP A 568 -22.39 4.07 -9.23
N ALA A 569 -22.80 3.22 -8.28
CA ALA A 569 -21.88 2.47 -7.42
C ALA A 569 -20.98 1.50 -8.21
N VAL A 570 -21.47 0.88 -9.29
CA VAL A 570 -20.68 0.01 -10.18
C VAL A 570 -19.61 0.84 -10.89
N THR A 571 -19.99 2.00 -11.42
CA THR A 571 -19.10 2.92 -12.12
C THR A 571 -18.02 3.48 -11.19
N ASP A 572 -18.41 3.95 -9.99
CA ASP A 572 -17.50 4.50 -8.98
C ASP A 572 -16.44 3.50 -8.50
N ASN A 573 -16.73 2.19 -8.63
CA ASN A 573 -15.80 1.12 -8.28
C ASN A 573 -14.96 0.61 -9.46
N GLY A 574 -15.03 1.26 -10.63
CA GLY A 574 -14.27 0.87 -11.83
C GLY A 574 -14.68 -0.50 -12.37
N LEU A 575 -15.96 -0.85 -12.21
CA LEU A 575 -16.56 -2.06 -12.75
C LEU A 575 -17.36 -1.73 -14.01
N ARG A 576 -17.58 -2.72 -14.89
CA ARG A 576 -18.26 -2.53 -16.17
C ARG A 576 -19.67 -3.10 -16.12
N LEU A 577 -20.66 -2.24 -16.35
CA LEU A 577 -22.01 -2.71 -16.70
C LEU A 577 -21.96 -3.33 -18.09
N MET A 578 -22.51 -4.54 -18.19
CA MET A 578 -22.66 -5.23 -19.47
C MET A 578 -23.57 -4.42 -20.40
N ASP A 579 -23.11 -4.18 -21.62
CA ASP A 579 -23.97 -3.81 -22.75
C ASP A 579 -24.73 -5.08 -23.17
N ILE A 580 -25.98 -5.22 -22.71
CA ILE A 580 -26.76 -6.45 -22.91
C ILE A 580 -27.09 -6.64 -24.40
N PRO A 581 -26.66 -7.75 -25.03
CA PRO A 581 -26.98 -8.04 -26.42
C PRO A 581 -28.47 -8.32 -26.65
N ASP A 582 -28.96 -8.07 -27.85
CA ASP A 582 -30.38 -8.17 -28.21
C ASP A 582 -31.04 -9.52 -27.85
N ASP A 583 -30.31 -10.64 -27.96
CA ASP A 583 -30.83 -11.97 -27.63
C ASP A 583 -31.04 -12.15 -26.12
N LEU A 584 -30.10 -11.65 -25.30
CA LEU A 584 -30.19 -11.71 -23.85
C LEU A 584 -31.23 -10.70 -23.33
N ASP A 585 -31.29 -9.52 -23.93
CA ASP A 585 -32.30 -8.51 -23.63
C ASP A 585 -33.71 -9.05 -23.92
N ALA A 586 -33.90 -9.74 -25.04
CA ALA A 586 -35.15 -10.44 -25.35
C ALA A 586 -35.50 -11.54 -24.33
N ALA A 587 -34.49 -12.28 -23.84
CA ALA A 587 -34.69 -13.29 -22.81
C ALA A 587 -35.12 -12.69 -21.46
N PHE A 588 -34.53 -11.56 -21.05
CA PHE A 588 -34.95 -10.84 -19.85
C PHE A 588 -36.36 -10.24 -20.02
N LYS A 589 -36.66 -9.64 -21.18
CA LYS A 589 -38.00 -9.07 -21.50
C LYS A 589 -39.14 -10.07 -21.37
N ALA A 590 -38.89 -11.37 -21.54
CA ALA A 590 -39.91 -12.40 -21.33
C ALA A 590 -40.46 -12.44 -19.89
N PHE A 591 -39.72 -11.88 -18.92
CA PHE A 591 -40.10 -11.81 -17.50
C PHE A 591 -40.46 -10.40 -17.04
N ILE A 592 -40.26 -9.38 -17.88
CA ILE A 592 -40.44 -7.97 -17.50
C ILE A 592 -41.78 -7.47 -18.05
N PRO A 593 -42.63 -6.82 -17.23
CA PRO A 593 -43.87 -6.23 -17.72
C PRO A 593 -43.59 -5.09 -18.74
N PRO A 594 -44.55 -4.71 -19.60
CA PRO A 594 -44.33 -3.74 -20.68
C PRO A 594 -43.83 -2.34 -20.25
N PHE A 595 -43.99 -2.01 -18.97
CA PHE A 595 -43.57 -0.74 -18.36
C PHE A 595 -42.27 -0.86 -17.54
N GLY A 596 -41.71 -2.06 -17.40
CA GLY A 596 -40.37 -2.27 -16.85
C GLY A 596 -39.29 -1.91 -17.87
N ALA A 597 -38.08 -1.64 -17.39
CA ALA A 597 -36.94 -1.32 -18.22
C ALA A 597 -36.07 -2.57 -18.41
N ALA A 598 -35.92 -2.98 -19.67
CA ALA A 598 -34.92 -3.96 -20.09
C ALA A 598 -33.60 -3.24 -20.45
N GLY A 599 -32.50 -3.98 -20.54
CA GLY A 599 -31.15 -3.44 -20.56
C GLY A 599 -30.45 -3.61 -19.20
N ASN A 600 -29.44 -2.79 -18.92
CA ASN A 600 -28.69 -2.86 -17.67
C ASN A 600 -28.73 -1.48 -16.98
N PRO A 601 -29.53 -1.31 -15.92
CA PRO A 601 -30.13 -2.35 -15.07
C PRO A 601 -31.37 -3.05 -15.67
N VAL A 602 -31.57 -4.31 -15.30
CA VAL A 602 -32.80 -5.09 -15.54
C VAL A 602 -33.81 -4.75 -14.43
N ASP A 603 -34.82 -3.93 -14.74
CA ASP A 603 -35.87 -3.53 -13.79
C ASP A 603 -37.14 -4.37 -13.99
N ILE A 604 -37.34 -5.34 -13.09
CA ILE A 604 -38.52 -6.22 -13.10
C ILE A 604 -39.75 -5.57 -12.47
N THR A 605 -39.62 -4.40 -11.85
CA THR A 605 -40.69 -3.67 -11.15
C THR A 605 -41.22 -4.33 -9.87
N GLY A 606 -41.59 -3.52 -8.88
CA GLY A 606 -41.87 -4.00 -7.52
C GLY A 606 -43.24 -4.70 -7.35
N GLY A 607 -44.07 -4.68 -8.39
CA GLY A 607 -45.37 -5.34 -8.44
C GLY A 607 -45.30 -6.81 -8.87
N GLU A 608 -44.14 -7.26 -9.36
CA GLU A 608 -43.95 -8.63 -9.83
C GLU A 608 -43.82 -9.63 -8.65
N PRO A 609 -44.31 -10.88 -8.81
CA PRO A 609 -44.19 -11.91 -7.81
C PRO A 609 -42.73 -12.34 -7.58
N PRO A 610 -42.41 -12.97 -6.43
CA PRO A 610 -41.05 -13.46 -6.14
C PRO A 610 -40.46 -14.38 -7.23
N SER A 611 -41.31 -15.11 -7.96
CA SER A 611 -40.90 -15.96 -9.08
C SER A 611 -40.19 -15.19 -10.20
N THR A 612 -40.49 -13.90 -10.38
CA THR A 612 -39.85 -13.05 -11.40
C THR A 612 -38.39 -12.73 -11.01
N TYR A 613 -38.12 -12.46 -9.72
CA TYR A 613 -36.74 -12.40 -9.22
C TYR A 613 -36.01 -13.72 -9.43
N GLU A 614 -36.63 -14.85 -9.06
CA GLU A 614 -35.99 -16.16 -9.21
C GLU A 614 -35.65 -16.46 -10.68
N ALA A 615 -36.57 -16.20 -11.61
CA ALA A 615 -36.34 -16.44 -13.03
C ALA A 615 -35.20 -15.59 -13.60
N THR A 616 -35.18 -14.30 -13.29
CA THR A 616 -34.15 -13.37 -13.79
C THR A 616 -32.78 -13.62 -13.15
N ILE A 617 -32.72 -13.93 -11.85
CA ILE A 617 -31.48 -14.34 -11.17
C ILE A 617 -30.94 -15.62 -11.81
N ARG A 618 -31.79 -16.63 -12.06
CA ARG A 618 -31.37 -17.89 -12.70
C ARG A 618 -30.86 -17.68 -14.12
N LEU A 619 -31.54 -16.86 -14.92
CA LEU A 619 -31.07 -16.47 -16.24
C LEU A 619 -29.69 -15.78 -16.17
N GLY A 620 -29.52 -14.85 -15.23
CA GLY A 620 -28.25 -14.17 -14.98
C GLY A 620 -27.12 -15.12 -14.55
N LEU A 621 -27.44 -16.13 -13.73
CA LEU A 621 -26.49 -17.16 -13.32
C LEU A 621 -26.15 -18.13 -14.47
N GLU A 622 -27.09 -18.44 -15.34
CA GLU A 622 -26.91 -19.39 -16.44
C GLU A 622 -26.08 -18.84 -17.61
N ASP A 623 -26.27 -17.58 -17.99
CA ASP A 623 -25.63 -17.02 -19.18
C ASP A 623 -24.11 -16.84 -18.98
N PRO A 624 -23.22 -17.54 -19.70
CA PRO A 624 -21.78 -17.49 -19.47
C PRO A 624 -21.15 -16.12 -19.77
N ARG A 625 -21.86 -15.22 -20.47
CA ARG A 625 -21.39 -13.85 -20.75
C ARG A 625 -21.47 -12.94 -19.53
N ILE A 626 -22.32 -13.27 -18.55
CA ILE A 626 -22.47 -12.51 -17.30
C ILE A 626 -21.48 -13.06 -16.28
N HIS A 627 -20.64 -12.20 -15.71
CA HIS A 627 -19.58 -12.60 -14.79
C HIS A 627 -19.90 -12.33 -13.33
N ALA A 628 -20.77 -11.37 -13.01
CA ALA A 628 -21.29 -11.12 -11.67
C ALA A 628 -22.70 -10.53 -11.70
N LEU A 629 -23.44 -10.72 -10.60
CA LEU A 629 -24.76 -10.14 -10.41
C LEU A 629 -24.77 -9.15 -9.24
N VAL A 630 -25.43 -8.01 -9.46
CA VAL A 630 -25.73 -7.02 -8.44
C VAL A 630 -27.25 -6.96 -8.29
N LEU A 631 -27.77 -7.31 -7.13
CA LEU A 631 -29.19 -7.41 -6.87
C LEU A 631 -29.67 -6.19 -6.07
N GLY A 632 -30.70 -5.50 -6.58
CA GLY A 632 -31.40 -4.44 -5.88
C GLY A 632 -32.76 -4.93 -5.41
N TYR A 633 -32.97 -4.98 -4.10
CA TYR A 633 -34.24 -5.39 -3.50
C TYR A 633 -34.85 -4.27 -2.68
N TRP A 634 -36.14 -4.06 -2.87
CA TRP A 634 -36.96 -3.13 -2.09
C TRP A 634 -38.14 -3.89 -1.50
N HIS A 635 -38.37 -3.74 -0.20
CA HIS A 635 -39.48 -4.36 0.50
C HIS A 635 -40.81 -3.87 -0.10
N THR A 636 -41.52 -4.79 -0.76
CA THR A 636 -42.93 -4.63 -1.13
C THR A 636 -43.77 -5.72 -0.49
N ILE A 637 -45.06 -5.47 -0.30
CA ILE A 637 -45.99 -6.48 0.23
C ILE A 637 -46.07 -7.75 -0.64
N VAL A 638 -45.68 -7.66 -1.92
CA VAL A 638 -45.73 -8.76 -2.88
C VAL A 638 -44.58 -9.74 -2.67
N THR A 639 -43.39 -9.22 -2.37
CA THR A 639 -42.17 -10.03 -2.16
C THR A 639 -41.60 -9.72 -0.79
N PRO A 640 -41.92 -10.52 0.25
CA PRO A 640 -41.34 -10.35 1.58
C PRO A 640 -39.80 -10.53 1.59
N PRO A 641 -39.05 -9.87 2.49
CA PRO A 641 -37.58 -9.89 2.49
C PRO A 641 -36.97 -11.29 2.59
N MET A 642 -37.49 -12.12 3.49
CA MET A 642 -37.01 -13.50 3.63
C MET A 642 -37.34 -14.39 2.43
N VAL A 643 -38.47 -14.16 1.76
CA VAL A 643 -38.80 -14.91 0.54
C VAL A 643 -37.77 -14.62 -0.56
N PHE A 644 -37.39 -13.34 -0.73
CA PHE A 644 -36.31 -12.94 -1.64
C PHE A 644 -34.95 -13.56 -1.23
N ALA A 645 -34.63 -13.58 0.06
CA ALA A 645 -33.38 -14.16 0.54
C ALA A 645 -33.30 -15.68 0.30
N GLU A 646 -34.38 -16.41 0.59
CA GLU A 646 -34.47 -17.86 0.40
C GLU A 646 -34.38 -18.27 -1.07
N LEU A 647 -35.12 -17.61 -1.97
CA LEU A 647 -35.07 -17.92 -3.40
C LEU A 647 -33.68 -17.60 -3.97
N THR A 648 -33.06 -16.49 -3.56
CA THR A 648 -31.75 -16.08 -4.06
C THR A 648 -30.68 -17.07 -3.61
N ALA A 649 -30.65 -17.38 -2.30
CA ALA A 649 -29.72 -18.36 -1.75
C ALA A 649 -29.89 -19.75 -2.39
N ARG A 650 -31.13 -20.20 -2.62
CA ARG A 650 -31.43 -21.47 -3.30
C ARG A 650 -30.89 -21.48 -4.73
N ALA A 651 -31.16 -20.44 -5.51
CA ALA A 651 -30.67 -20.33 -6.88
C ALA A 651 -29.13 -20.33 -6.94
N VAL A 652 -28.48 -19.52 -6.10
CA VAL A 652 -27.01 -19.46 -6.04
C VAL A 652 -26.41 -20.80 -5.63
N ALA A 653 -26.98 -21.48 -4.63
CA ALA A 653 -26.51 -22.80 -4.19
C ALA A 653 -26.65 -23.87 -5.28
N GLU A 654 -27.77 -23.88 -6.01
CA GLU A 654 -28.01 -24.83 -7.11
C GLU A 654 -26.99 -24.65 -8.25
N PHE A 655 -26.75 -23.41 -8.67
CA PHE A 655 -25.77 -23.11 -9.73
C PHE A 655 -24.34 -23.40 -9.27
N ARG A 656 -24.00 -23.11 -8.02
CA ARG A 656 -22.71 -23.48 -7.43
C ARG A 656 -22.50 -25.00 -7.44
N ALA A 657 -23.52 -25.78 -7.09
CA ALA A 657 -23.47 -27.24 -7.15
C ALA A 657 -23.28 -27.78 -8.58
N ARG A 658 -23.64 -27.00 -9.61
CA ARG A 658 -23.40 -27.30 -11.04
C ARG A 658 -22.04 -26.78 -11.55
N GLY A 659 -21.19 -26.21 -10.69
CA GLY A 659 -19.90 -25.63 -11.05
C GLY A 659 -19.95 -24.21 -11.61
N VAL A 660 -21.11 -23.54 -11.50
CA VAL A 660 -21.27 -22.14 -11.90
C VAL A 660 -21.06 -21.24 -10.68
N GLU A 661 -19.89 -20.63 -10.63
CA GLU A 661 -19.46 -19.77 -9.52
C GLU A 661 -19.33 -18.33 -10.00
N LYS A 662 -20.39 -17.54 -9.81
CA LYS A 662 -20.41 -16.11 -10.09
C LYS A 662 -20.57 -15.33 -8.80
N PRO A 663 -19.87 -14.19 -8.61
CA PRO A 663 -20.12 -13.33 -7.48
C PRO A 663 -21.54 -12.77 -7.55
N VAL A 664 -22.25 -12.83 -6.43
CA VAL A 664 -23.58 -12.22 -6.26
C VAL A 664 -23.55 -11.34 -5.03
N VAL A 665 -23.86 -10.06 -5.22
CA VAL A 665 -24.00 -9.09 -4.13
C VAL A 665 -25.40 -8.49 -4.14
N ALA A 666 -25.93 -8.12 -2.97
CA ALA A 666 -27.29 -7.61 -2.85
C ALA A 666 -27.37 -6.37 -1.96
N SER A 667 -28.16 -5.39 -2.41
CA SER A 667 -28.61 -4.24 -1.64
C SER A 667 -30.07 -4.43 -1.30
N LEU A 668 -30.42 -4.46 -0.02
CA LEU A 668 -31.80 -4.59 0.43
C LEU A 668 -32.25 -3.31 1.16
N ALA A 669 -33.41 -2.78 0.81
CA ALA A 669 -34.03 -1.64 1.49
C ALA A 669 -35.44 -2.03 1.99
N GLY A 670 -35.77 -1.69 3.24
CA GLY A 670 -37.06 -2.07 3.83
C GLY A 670 -37.20 -1.66 5.29
N ASP A 671 -37.61 -2.59 6.15
CA ASP A 671 -37.67 -2.49 7.61
C ASP A 671 -36.71 -3.52 8.25
N VAL A 672 -36.85 -3.79 9.56
CA VAL A 672 -35.96 -4.68 10.32
C VAL A 672 -35.82 -6.09 9.72
N GLU A 673 -36.81 -6.57 8.97
CA GLU A 673 -36.76 -7.89 8.31
C GLU A 673 -35.66 -7.98 7.24
N VAL A 674 -35.24 -6.85 6.64
CA VAL A 674 -34.16 -6.86 5.64
C VAL A 674 -32.78 -7.12 6.25
N GLU A 675 -32.58 -6.81 7.53
CA GLU A 675 -31.34 -7.10 8.24
C GLU A 675 -31.18 -8.61 8.45
N GLU A 676 -32.26 -9.29 8.85
CA GLU A 676 -32.31 -10.75 8.99
C GLU A 676 -32.10 -11.44 7.63
N ALA A 677 -32.76 -10.93 6.59
CA ALA A 677 -32.61 -11.41 5.22
C ALA A 677 -31.18 -11.26 4.69
N CYS A 678 -30.51 -10.13 4.97
CA CYS A 678 -29.11 -9.93 4.61
C CYS A 678 -28.18 -10.91 5.32
N GLN A 679 -28.38 -11.13 6.62
CA GLN A 679 -27.59 -12.11 7.38
C GLN A 679 -27.80 -13.53 6.84
N TYR A 680 -29.04 -13.90 6.52
CA TYR A 680 -29.38 -15.19 5.92
C TYR A 680 -28.65 -15.43 4.59
N LEU A 681 -28.62 -14.41 3.73
CA LEU A 681 -27.90 -14.41 2.45
C LEU A 681 -26.39 -14.57 2.65
N PHE A 682 -25.82 -13.81 3.59
CA PHE A 682 -24.38 -13.83 3.89
C PHE A 682 -23.91 -15.22 4.31
N GLU A 683 -24.66 -15.89 5.19
CA GLU A 683 -24.40 -17.26 5.64
C GLU A 683 -24.49 -18.31 4.51
N ARG A 684 -25.07 -17.95 3.36
CA ARG A 684 -25.30 -18.84 2.20
C ARG A 684 -24.56 -18.41 0.94
N GLY A 685 -23.52 -17.58 1.09
CA GLY A 685 -22.62 -17.28 -0.03
C GLY A 685 -23.04 -16.10 -0.90
N VAL A 686 -23.96 -15.25 -0.43
CA VAL A 686 -24.39 -14.01 -1.10
C VAL A 686 -24.10 -12.82 -0.19
N VAL A 687 -23.23 -11.91 -0.63
CA VAL A 687 -22.86 -10.73 0.18
C VAL A 687 -23.98 -9.70 0.10
N ALA A 688 -24.68 -9.50 1.20
CA ALA A 688 -25.87 -8.66 1.25
C ALA A 688 -25.79 -7.60 2.36
N TYR A 689 -26.27 -6.39 2.07
CA TYR A 689 -26.27 -5.28 3.01
C TYR A 689 -27.63 -4.55 3.05
N PRO A 690 -28.11 -4.20 4.26
CA PRO A 690 -29.32 -3.42 4.41
C PRO A 690 -29.02 -1.91 4.25
N TYR A 691 -29.92 -1.19 3.58
CA TYR A 691 -29.92 0.29 3.47
C TYR A 691 -28.68 0.92 2.85
N THR A 692 -28.02 0.24 1.91
CA THR A 692 -26.89 0.81 1.16
C THR A 692 -26.76 0.13 -0.19
N THR A 693 -26.53 0.92 -1.23
CA THR A 693 -26.25 0.42 -2.59
C THR A 693 -24.74 0.31 -2.84
N GLU A 694 -23.99 1.14 -2.14
CA GLU A 694 -22.55 1.35 -2.29
C GLU A 694 -21.76 0.19 -1.68
N LYS A 695 -22.08 -0.26 -0.46
CA LYS A 695 -21.31 -1.32 0.22
C LYS A 695 -21.25 -2.66 -0.52
N PRO A 696 -22.37 -3.25 -1.00
CA PRO A 696 -22.30 -4.53 -1.72
C PRO A 696 -21.44 -4.41 -2.98
N VAL A 697 -21.56 -3.30 -3.71
CA VAL A 697 -20.77 -3.05 -4.91
C VAL A 697 -19.32 -2.73 -4.60
N ALA A 698 -19.02 -2.04 -3.49
CA ALA A 698 -17.66 -1.77 -3.05
C ALA A 698 -16.91 -3.05 -2.64
N ALA A 699 -17.59 -3.99 -1.98
CA ALA A 699 -17.05 -5.31 -1.68
C ALA A 699 -16.79 -6.13 -2.96
N LEU A 700 -17.69 -6.04 -3.94
CA LEU A 700 -17.48 -6.63 -5.27
C LEU A 700 -16.27 -5.98 -5.97
N GLY A 701 -16.18 -4.65 -5.95
CA GLY A 701 -15.05 -3.88 -6.49
C GLY A 701 -13.72 -4.29 -5.86
N ALA A 702 -13.68 -4.49 -4.55
CA ALA A 702 -12.51 -5.02 -3.85
C ALA A 702 -12.11 -6.41 -4.38
N LYS A 703 -13.08 -7.31 -4.60
CA LYS A 703 -12.83 -8.65 -5.16
C LYS A 703 -12.23 -8.58 -6.56
N TYR A 704 -12.76 -7.70 -7.41
CA TYR A 704 -12.24 -7.48 -8.76
C TYR A 704 -10.83 -6.88 -8.76
N ARG A 705 -10.56 -5.88 -7.91
CA ARG A 705 -9.21 -5.30 -7.76
C ARG A 705 -8.19 -6.37 -7.39
N TRP A 706 -8.51 -7.23 -6.42
CA TRP A 706 -7.64 -8.36 -6.08
C TRP A 706 -7.51 -9.36 -7.23
N ALA A 707 -8.61 -9.76 -7.88
CA ALA A 707 -8.56 -10.75 -8.95
C ALA A 707 -7.71 -10.27 -10.15
N ARG A 708 -7.75 -8.98 -10.50
CA ARG A 708 -6.85 -8.38 -11.50
C ARG A 708 -5.40 -8.41 -11.05
N ALA A 709 -5.13 -7.97 -9.83
CA ALA A 709 -3.76 -7.96 -9.28
C ALA A 709 -3.16 -9.37 -9.13
N ALA A 710 -3.99 -10.37 -8.85
CA ALA A 710 -3.61 -11.78 -8.77
C ALA A 710 -3.44 -12.45 -10.14
N GLY A 711 -3.75 -11.75 -11.26
CA GLY A 711 -3.70 -12.31 -12.60
C GLY A 711 -4.79 -13.35 -12.90
N LEU A 712 -5.91 -13.30 -12.17
CA LEU A 712 -7.03 -14.25 -12.28
C LEU A 712 -8.12 -13.78 -13.26
N LEU A 713 -8.10 -12.51 -13.67
CA LEU A 713 -8.94 -11.98 -14.74
C LEU A 713 -8.15 -11.88 -16.04
N GLY A 714 -8.68 -12.49 -17.11
CA GLY A 714 -8.08 -12.42 -18.44
C GLY A 714 -8.36 -11.06 -19.09
N GLY A 715 -7.38 -10.17 -19.08
CA GLY A 715 -7.42 -8.89 -19.82
C GLY A 715 -6.85 -7.72 -19.02
N GLY A 716 -5.66 -7.24 -19.41
CA GLY A 716 -5.06 -5.99 -18.94
C GLY A 716 -3.91 -6.16 -17.95
N ARG A 717 -2.69 -6.37 -18.46
CA ARG A 717 -1.52 -5.66 -17.94
C ARG A 717 -1.47 -4.31 -18.61
#